data_AF-V5EXU9-F1
#
_entry.id   AF-V5EXU9-F1
#
_cell.length_a   1.000
_cell.length_b   1.000
_cell.length_c   1.000
_cell.angle_alpha   90.00
_cell.angle_beta   90.00
_cell.angle_gamma   90.00
#
_symmetry.space_group_name_H-M   'P 1'
#
loop_
_entity.id
_entity.type
_entity.pdbx_description
1 polymer ?
#
loop_
_entity_poly.entity_id
_entity_poly.type
_entity_poly.pdbx_seq_one_letter_code
_entity_poly.pdbx_strand_id
1 'polypeptide(L)'
;MRTSSLWTTLLLGPTATVAHATSSNDSVTDKVCLSTKPSNSGSSSCDGYLIAKAGETTEILTSRDDSSVVHHAASSFAADLMQMVPSSNVVVRNVTAASMKMQGQKKERVVIVGSVDGSSVMRELVSMDQGVAKEADKIKGQWESWSSATLESGSGLVLMGSDKRGTAYALYTLSDEMGISPWKWFADVQPTQSHSAVYYSPSSSSASFGSNACSHGPPLVKYRGIFLNDEAPALTNWARTHFEGPFPPESAPQSFNDAMYTHVFELLLRLKANLIWPAMWSDSFAVAGLPDLPGHGVNGTGAAGPNQLLADRMGIVFGTSHQEPMGRNTPEWNTWYQGPWDYTTNEKNITTYWQYGVERAQGLDTMFTMSMRGNGDKALEGANIELLQNIMAKQKSLLPHGDAGNSSKVTVPMMMCLYTEVQGYYNEGLQVPDDITLLWTDDNFGFIRRIPTEAEKKGRSGGAGLYYHADYVGPPRSYKWLNTVNLLNAWEQLNVAFLNDQTEIFILNVGDLKPVEVPIHFMLDMAYDNTALTHPTNVTTWLDSWATKTFGAQPSRKVAEVVRGYSWLNSRIKPELLNSTTWSVTQHSEAESVLSRWNELVSIVQNELTPYFKGTPNWDAFYQLVAYPTLASANLNRLHIAVGRNNLAGTQAKNSANHYAVLARRLFAHDAELAASYHALGDGKWNHMMSQPHIGSQYWQQPMRNMLPPLAYVDVAGQSWPNTAMAGNIRVSVDGSMGAWPGDNQYNCADGYNCPDPSLRPLGRYDGDQKRRVWVSAGDDGAFAFSATTNVSWLSVTHRLATSSGNSSSDMETATMLDGRFFTKRADGFEAGGNFDDDVELSLHVDWSHFDSVSCADPHEMVAGMVYINSTSGSGYVGMSSPSNVTVILAVDPCTLSPSASMPNGTFVASPADGSVSMLASNAIIESSRTNSTPAYLEPLDGYGLLGSAITVLPPTSESIPLGDGPSLSFDFFHPNTTAQSFNITLWLSPVLNYRDKRPLRYVLELDNDPSSRSMVTPVPENITPGTNSADWGNVVSANIRRVTTQLSVNGTVESGKRTVRWWPLEPGLVLEKVVVEPLEGSSAATTLGMPESGRVGML
;
A
#
# COMPACT_ATOMS: atom_id res chain seq x y z
N MET A 1 11.90 -45.89 44.85
CA MET A 1 12.55 -46.73 43.82
C MET A 1 12.04 -46.29 42.46
N ARG A 2 12.98 -46.03 41.52
CA ARG A 2 12.96 -46.10 40.04
C ARG A 2 11.59 -46.35 39.34
N THR A 3 11.20 -45.80 38.17
CA THR A 3 11.75 -44.94 37.09
C THR A 3 10.64 -44.80 36.00
N SER A 4 10.71 -43.75 35.15
CA SER A 4 10.25 -43.64 33.72
C SER A 4 8.74 -43.77 33.38
N SER A 5 8.09 -43.06 32.44
CA SER A 5 8.47 -42.17 31.30
C SER A 5 7.22 -41.44 30.71
N LEU A 6 7.41 -40.21 30.20
CA LEU A 6 6.80 -39.48 29.04
C LEU A 6 5.35 -39.76 28.55
N TRP A 7 4.53 -38.70 28.37
CA TRP A 7 4.06 -38.13 27.06
C TRP A 7 2.95 -37.04 27.26
N THR A 8 3.13 -35.91 26.56
CA THR A 8 2.16 -34.89 26.04
C THR A 8 0.85 -34.54 26.76
N THR A 9 0.63 -33.24 27.03
CA THR A 9 -0.49 -32.46 26.45
C THR A 9 -0.29 -30.95 26.63
N LEU A 10 -0.32 -30.18 25.53
CA LEU A 10 -0.51 -28.73 25.52
C LEU A 10 -1.82 -28.49 24.77
N LEU A 11 -2.84 -27.97 25.45
CA LEU A 11 -4.15 -27.61 24.91
C LEU A 11 -4.38 -26.14 25.26
N LEU A 12 -4.30 -25.26 24.26
CA LEU A 12 -4.85 -23.91 24.28
C LEU A 12 -6.20 -23.98 23.56
N GLY A 13 -7.28 -23.60 24.25
CA GLY A 13 -8.58 -23.33 23.65
C GLY A 13 -8.85 -21.82 23.73
N PRO A 14 -9.36 -21.17 22.67
CA PRO A 14 -9.77 -19.77 22.74
C PRO A 14 -11.24 -19.68 23.12
N THR A 15 -11.56 -18.95 24.19
CA THR A 15 -12.92 -18.47 24.45
C THR A 15 -12.98 -16.98 24.11
N ALA A 16 -13.62 -16.66 22.99
CA ALA A 16 -13.95 -15.31 22.59
C ALA A 16 -14.98 -14.70 23.55
N THR A 17 -14.68 -13.54 24.12
CA THR A 17 -15.68 -12.67 24.74
C THR A 17 -15.47 -11.25 24.23
N VAL A 18 -16.53 -10.71 23.63
CA VAL A 18 -16.66 -9.35 23.13
C VAL A 18 -16.84 -8.40 24.31
N ALA A 19 -15.99 -7.38 24.44
CA ALA A 19 -16.20 -6.28 25.38
C ALA A 19 -15.81 -4.93 24.73
N HIS A 20 -16.72 -3.97 24.85
CA HIS A 20 -16.64 -2.62 24.30
C HIS A 20 -15.44 -1.81 24.80
N ALA A 21 -14.87 -1.04 23.88
CA ALA A 21 -13.80 -0.09 24.10
C ALA A 21 -14.18 1.00 25.11
N THR A 22 -13.43 1.04 26.20
CA THR A 22 -13.19 2.26 26.98
C THR A 22 -11.69 2.45 27.10
N SER A 23 -11.27 3.72 27.07
CA SER A 23 -9.89 4.19 26.94
C SER A 23 -8.95 3.73 28.07
N SER A 24 -7.99 2.87 27.73
CA SER A 24 -6.66 2.82 28.34
C SER A 24 -5.66 2.28 27.30
N ASN A 25 -4.60 3.04 27.08
CA ASN A 25 -3.77 3.04 25.89
C ASN A 25 -2.53 2.13 26.03
N ASP A 26 -2.68 0.93 26.60
CA ASP A 26 -1.56 0.02 26.92
C ASP A 26 -1.90 -1.45 26.59
N SER A 27 -1.95 -1.81 25.31
CA SER A 27 -2.05 -3.23 24.92
C SER A 27 -1.40 -3.56 23.57
N VAL A 28 -0.13 -3.17 23.43
CA VAL A 28 0.80 -3.82 22.47
C VAL A 28 1.99 -4.32 23.28
N THR A 29 1.93 -5.60 23.63
CA THR A 29 3.02 -6.47 24.11
C THR A 29 4.18 -5.80 24.87
N ASP A 30 3.97 -5.58 26.17
CA ASP A 30 4.83 -5.67 27.38
C ASP A 30 6.36 -5.92 27.31
N LYS A 31 7.07 -5.64 26.22
CA LYS A 31 8.55 -5.62 26.20
C LYS A 31 9.03 -4.18 26.28
N VAL A 32 9.25 -3.71 27.51
CA VAL A 32 9.77 -2.37 27.78
C VAL A 32 11.14 -2.53 28.43
N CYS A 33 12.17 -1.93 27.85
CA CYS A 33 13.52 -1.91 28.38
C CYS A 33 13.87 -0.69 29.19
N LEU A 34 13.30 0.46 28.84
CA LEU A 34 13.72 1.74 29.38
C LEU A 34 12.62 2.44 30.17
N SER A 35 13.02 3.22 31.17
CA SER A 35 12.15 4.14 31.93
C SER A 35 12.81 5.51 32.06
N THR A 36 11.98 6.57 32.03
CA THR A 36 12.41 7.97 32.10
C THR A 36 11.93 8.69 33.37
N LYS A 37 11.22 7.99 34.26
CA LYS A 37 10.71 8.52 35.54
C LYS A 37 11.51 7.95 36.73
N PRO A 38 12.00 8.80 37.66
CA PRO A 38 12.42 8.32 38.97
C PRO A 38 11.17 7.88 39.78
N SER A 39 11.25 6.77 40.50
CA SER A 39 10.10 6.20 41.21
C SER A 39 9.65 7.11 42.38
N ASN A 40 8.36 7.43 42.42
CA ASN A 40 7.70 8.05 43.58
C ASN A 40 6.90 6.97 44.33
N SER A 41 7.56 6.18 45.20
CA SER A 41 6.90 5.48 46.31
C SER A 41 7.93 4.82 47.22
N GLY A 42 7.86 5.10 48.52
CA GLY A 42 8.75 4.55 49.55
C GLY A 42 8.59 3.05 49.84
N SER A 43 8.67 2.19 48.83
CA SER A 43 8.82 0.75 48.97
C SER A 43 10.05 0.27 48.19
N SER A 44 10.96 -0.39 48.89
CA SER A 44 12.31 -0.76 48.48
C SER A 44 12.39 -1.95 47.51
N SER A 45 11.76 -1.89 46.34
CA SER A 45 12.03 -2.86 45.26
C SER A 45 11.78 -2.31 43.85
N CYS A 46 12.81 -2.45 43.01
CA CYS A 46 12.95 -2.12 41.58
C CYS A 46 13.46 -0.70 41.24
N ASP A 47 14.73 -0.44 41.59
CA ASP A 47 15.54 0.61 40.97
C ASP A 47 16.06 0.11 39.61
N GLY A 48 15.66 0.73 38.50
CA GLY A 48 16.30 0.48 37.21
C GLY A 48 17.75 0.95 37.19
N TYR A 49 18.61 0.36 36.35
CA TYR A 49 20.01 0.76 36.23
C TYR A 49 20.14 2.08 35.46
N LEU A 50 20.75 3.11 36.05
CA LEU A 50 20.86 4.42 35.42
C LEU A 50 21.87 4.41 34.24
N ILE A 51 21.39 4.66 33.02
CA ILE A 51 22.24 4.64 31.80
C ILE A 51 22.58 6.04 31.27
N ALA A 52 21.77 7.07 31.54
CA ALA A 52 22.13 8.45 31.23
C ALA A 52 21.45 9.45 32.16
N LYS A 53 22.12 10.56 32.49
CA LYS A 53 21.58 11.66 33.30
C LYS A 53 22.20 12.99 32.94
N ALA A 54 21.38 14.04 32.92
CA ALA A 54 21.83 15.40 32.62
C ALA A 54 22.91 15.86 33.61
N GLY A 55 24.00 16.46 33.10
CA GLY A 55 25.12 16.95 33.89
C GLY A 55 26.09 15.87 34.39
N GLU A 56 25.86 14.60 34.07
CA GLU A 56 26.67 13.48 34.51
C GLU A 56 27.30 12.73 33.32
N THR A 57 28.36 11.95 33.59
CA THR A 57 29.07 11.16 32.57
C THR A 57 28.70 9.68 32.66
N THR A 58 28.36 9.09 31.50
CA THR A 58 28.23 7.64 31.30
C THR A 58 29.35 7.16 30.39
N GLU A 59 29.95 6.00 30.70
CA GLU A 59 30.87 5.32 29.79
C GLU A 59 30.20 4.12 29.12
N ILE A 60 30.30 4.07 27.79
CA ILE A 60 29.99 2.87 27.00
C ILE A 60 31.31 2.18 26.65
N LEU A 61 31.49 0.95 27.10
CA LEU A 61 32.69 0.15 26.86
C LEU A 61 32.43 -0.85 25.74
N THR A 62 33.27 -0.81 24.72
CA THR A 62 33.31 -1.83 23.65
C THR A 62 34.69 -2.48 23.61
N SER A 63 34.80 -3.71 23.15
CA SER A 63 36.11 -4.37 23.01
C SER A 63 36.83 -3.88 21.76
N ARG A 64 38.13 -3.60 21.86
CA ARG A 64 38.93 -3.11 20.72
C ARG A 64 38.97 -4.08 19.52
N ASP A 65 38.76 -5.37 19.77
CA ASP A 65 38.75 -6.45 18.78
C ASP A 65 37.34 -6.82 18.29
N ASP A 66 36.29 -6.11 18.72
CA ASP A 66 34.95 -6.33 18.18
C ASP A 66 34.81 -5.73 16.76
N SER A 67 33.72 -6.08 16.09
CA SER A 67 33.44 -5.65 14.72
C SER A 67 33.18 -4.13 14.61
N SER A 68 33.46 -3.57 13.42
CA SER A 68 33.29 -2.13 13.16
C SER A 68 31.84 -1.64 13.36
N VAL A 69 30.85 -2.46 12.99
CA VAL A 69 29.42 -2.13 13.19
C VAL A 69 29.06 -1.99 14.66
N VAL A 70 29.68 -2.75 15.56
CA VAL A 70 29.44 -2.61 17.02
C VAL A 70 29.97 -1.26 17.52
N HIS A 71 31.15 -0.85 17.07
CA HIS A 71 31.70 0.47 17.41
C HIS A 71 30.87 1.61 16.84
N HIS A 72 30.38 1.47 15.60
CA HIS A 72 29.51 2.45 14.97
C HIS A 72 28.18 2.56 15.73
N ALA A 73 27.50 1.44 15.99
CA ALA A 73 26.24 1.42 16.73
C ALA A 73 26.41 1.98 18.15
N ALA A 74 27.51 1.68 18.86
CA ALA A 74 27.78 2.24 20.18
C ALA A 74 27.97 3.75 20.15
N SER A 75 28.65 4.27 19.12
CA SER A 75 28.84 5.72 18.92
C SER A 75 27.52 6.41 18.55
N SER A 76 26.72 5.78 17.70
CA SER A 76 25.38 6.25 17.35
C SER A 76 24.45 6.27 18.57
N PHE A 77 24.45 5.21 19.38
CA PHE A 77 23.67 5.13 20.62
C PHE A 77 24.12 6.19 21.65
N ALA A 78 25.42 6.46 21.76
CA ALA A 78 25.93 7.55 22.60
C ALA A 78 25.38 8.92 22.16
N ALA A 79 25.38 9.17 20.84
CA ALA A 79 24.82 10.40 20.28
C ALA A 79 23.31 10.50 20.51
N ASP A 80 22.58 9.40 20.34
CA ASP A 80 21.15 9.29 20.62
C ASP A 80 20.84 9.57 22.11
N LEU A 81 21.63 9.03 23.04
CA LEU A 81 21.50 9.34 24.48
C LEU A 81 21.75 10.82 24.78
N MET A 82 22.77 11.43 24.18
CA MET A 82 23.05 12.87 24.37
C MET A 82 21.96 13.76 23.76
N GLN A 83 21.32 13.31 22.67
CA GLN A 83 20.17 13.98 22.07
C GLN A 83 18.94 13.89 22.98
N MET A 84 18.65 12.72 23.55
CA MET A 84 17.48 12.50 24.41
C MET A 84 17.66 13.02 25.84
N VAL A 85 18.89 13.11 26.33
CA VAL A 85 19.24 13.63 27.66
C VAL A 85 20.18 14.82 27.51
N PRO A 86 19.65 16.02 27.23
CA PRO A 86 20.47 17.21 27.02
C PRO A 86 21.43 17.46 28.18
N SER A 87 22.65 17.90 27.87
CA SER A 87 23.75 18.14 28.83
C SER A 87 24.31 16.89 29.54
N SER A 88 23.90 15.68 29.16
CA SER A 88 24.64 14.47 29.53
C SER A 88 25.94 14.36 28.74
N ASN A 89 26.93 13.63 29.29
CA ASN A 89 28.19 13.33 28.61
C ASN A 89 28.33 11.82 28.45
N VAL A 90 28.09 11.29 27.26
CA VAL A 90 28.22 9.85 26.99
C VAL A 90 29.48 9.60 26.17
N VAL A 91 30.43 8.86 26.75
CA VAL A 91 31.73 8.61 26.13
C VAL A 91 31.87 7.14 25.77
N VAL A 92 32.16 6.84 24.51
CA VAL A 92 32.51 5.48 24.05
C VAL A 92 34.00 5.25 24.24
N ARG A 93 34.37 4.14 24.87
CA ARG A 93 35.78 3.73 25.05
C ARG A 93 35.99 2.31 24.54
N ASN A 94 37.00 2.14 23.70
CA ASN A 94 37.46 0.84 23.25
C ASN A 94 38.48 0.29 24.26
N VAL A 95 38.13 -0.81 24.92
CA VAL A 95 38.91 -1.40 26.02
C VAL A 95 39.43 -2.79 25.65
N THR A 96 40.36 -3.31 26.46
CA THR A 96 40.85 -4.69 26.36
C THR A 96 40.41 -5.50 27.58
N ALA A 97 40.33 -6.82 27.46
CA ALA A 97 40.00 -7.70 28.59
C ALA A 97 40.93 -7.49 29.81
N ALA A 98 42.21 -7.22 29.58
CA ALA A 98 43.17 -6.90 30.64
C ALA A 98 42.85 -5.58 31.36
N SER A 99 42.39 -4.55 30.62
CA SER A 99 42.00 -3.28 31.22
C SER A 99 40.72 -3.37 32.07
N MET A 100 39.80 -4.30 31.73
CA MET A 100 38.64 -4.59 32.58
C MET A 100 39.03 -5.21 33.92
N LYS A 101 39.97 -6.18 33.93
CA LYS A 101 40.51 -6.78 35.16
C LYS A 101 41.16 -5.74 36.10
N MET A 102 41.67 -4.63 35.55
CA MET A 102 42.31 -3.56 36.32
C MET A 102 41.35 -2.44 36.76
N GLN A 103 40.10 -2.41 36.28
CA GLN A 103 39.07 -1.47 36.77
C GLN A 103 38.50 -1.92 38.12
N GLY A 104 39.36 -2.08 39.13
CA GLY A 104 38.98 -2.24 40.54
C GLY A 104 38.45 -0.97 41.20
N GLN A 105 37.96 0.00 40.41
CA GLN A 105 37.35 1.23 40.91
C GLN A 105 35.86 1.23 40.56
N LYS A 106 35.02 1.31 41.59
CA LYS A 106 33.55 1.47 41.48
C LYS A 106 33.22 2.70 40.64
N LYS A 107 33.13 2.57 39.32
CA LYS A 107 32.45 3.54 38.47
C LYS A 107 30.97 3.26 38.55
N GLU A 108 30.18 4.26 38.94
CA GLU A 108 28.75 4.06 39.24
C GLU A 108 27.87 3.87 37.99
N ARG A 109 28.38 4.07 36.76
CA ARG A 109 27.58 4.10 35.50
C ARG A 109 28.38 3.64 34.27
N VAL A 110 28.32 2.34 33.97
CA VAL A 110 29.03 1.70 32.87
C VAL A 110 28.05 0.82 32.08
N VAL A 111 27.98 1.05 30.77
CA VAL A 111 27.29 0.16 29.81
C VAL A 111 28.35 -0.60 29.03
N ILE A 112 28.29 -1.92 29.02
CA ILE A 112 29.25 -2.79 28.34
C ILE A 112 28.56 -3.43 27.15
N VAL A 113 29.15 -3.30 25.98
CA VAL A 113 28.56 -3.78 24.72
C VAL A 113 29.55 -4.67 24.00
N GLY A 114 29.09 -5.82 23.51
CA GLY A 114 29.90 -6.63 22.61
C GLY A 114 29.24 -7.91 22.12
N SER A 115 29.79 -8.46 21.05
CA SER A 115 29.38 -9.77 20.53
C SER A 115 29.99 -10.89 21.36
N VAL A 116 29.21 -11.94 21.66
CA VAL A 116 29.62 -13.04 22.55
C VAL A 116 30.91 -13.70 22.07
N ASP A 117 31.01 -14.00 20.78
CA ASP A 117 32.17 -14.68 20.22
C ASP A 117 33.22 -13.73 19.61
N GLY A 118 32.86 -12.50 19.23
CA GLY A 118 33.79 -11.53 18.63
C GLY A 118 34.54 -10.69 19.66
N SER A 119 33.95 -10.41 20.82
CA SER A 119 34.54 -9.53 21.84
C SER A 119 35.37 -10.28 22.88
N SER A 120 36.68 -10.01 22.95
CA SER A 120 37.52 -10.55 24.05
C SER A 120 37.05 -10.12 25.43
N VAL A 121 36.52 -8.90 25.55
CA VAL A 121 35.94 -8.38 26.79
C VAL A 121 34.68 -9.15 27.18
N MET A 122 33.78 -9.45 26.22
CA MET A 122 32.55 -10.18 26.50
C MET A 122 32.83 -11.62 26.92
N ARG A 123 33.77 -12.31 26.24
CA ARG A 123 34.17 -13.67 26.63
C ARG A 123 34.72 -13.73 28.06
N GLU A 124 35.49 -12.72 28.47
CA GLU A 124 35.98 -12.63 29.84
C GLU A 124 34.82 -12.38 30.83
N LEU A 125 33.90 -11.46 30.53
CA LEU A 125 32.74 -11.19 31.39
C LEU A 125 31.84 -12.42 31.57
N VAL A 126 31.57 -13.14 30.49
CA VAL A 126 30.84 -14.42 30.51
C VAL A 126 31.53 -15.44 31.44
N SER A 127 32.86 -15.43 31.54
CA SER A 127 33.58 -16.33 32.45
C SER A 127 33.55 -15.90 33.92
N MET A 128 33.23 -14.63 34.20
CA MET A 128 33.32 -14.03 35.54
C MET A 128 31.97 -13.82 36.23
N ASP A 129 30.89 -13.62 35.48
CA ASP A 129 29.56 -13.28 36.01
C ASP A 129 28.52 -14.32 35.53
N GLN A 130 27.86 -15.01 36.47
CA GLN A 130 26.96 -16.12 36.14
C GLN A 130 25.66 -15.63 35.49
N GLY A 131 25.17 -14.44 35.87
CA GLY A 131 24.03 -13.79 35.25
C GLY A 131 24.29 -13.49 33.77
N VAL A 132 25.45 -12.92 33.46
CA VAL A 132 25.89 -12.68 32.07
C VAL A 132 26.06 -14.00 31.31
N ALA A 133 26.69 -15.01 31.91
CA ALA A 133 26.89 -16.33 31.28
C ALA A 133 25.56 -16.98 30.88
N LYS A 134 24.56 -16.94 31.77
CA LYS A 134 23.24 -17.50 31.54
C LYS A 134 22.52 -16.85 30.36
N GLU A 135 22.65 -15.54 30.18
CA GLU A 135 22.06 -14.85 29.02
C GLU A 135 22.84 -15.09 27.74
N ALA A 136 24.18 -15.12 27.81
CA ALA A 136 25.02 -15.44 26.66
C ALA A 136 24.73 -16.85 26.11
N ASP A 137 24.53 -17.84 26.98
CA ASP A 137 24.21 -19.22 26.58
C ASP A 137 22.90 -19.34 25.78
N LYS A 138 21.95 -18.43 25.96
CA LYS A 138 20.67 -18.43 25.22
C LYS A 138 20.80 -17.95 23.78
N ILE A 139 21.71 -17.00 23.53
CA ILE A 139 21.91 -16.39 22.21
C ILE A 139 23.11 -17.00 21.47
N LYS A 140 23.98 -17.75 22.15
CA LYS A 140 25.18 -18.33 21.53
C LYS A 140 24.84 -19.22 20.34
N GLY A 141 25.51 -18.99 19.22
CA GLY A 141 25.30 -19.73 17.97
C GLY A 141 23.99 -19.41 17.23
N GLN A 142 23.16 -18.50 17.76
CA GLN A 142 21.95 -18.03 17.10
C GLN A 142 22.26 -16.91 16.11
N TRP A 143 21.44 -16.79 15.06
CA TRP A 143 21.56 -15.71 14.08
C TRP A 143 20.99 -14.40 14.64
N GLU A 144 21.80 -13.34 14.68
CA GLU A 144 21.40 -11.95 14.98
C GLU A 144 20.57 -11.76 16.26
N SER A 145 20.72 -12.67 17.20
CA SER A 145 20.01 -12.64 18.47
C SER A 145 20.76 -11.77 19.46
N TRP A 146 20.07 -11.26 20.47
CA TRP A 146 20.69 -10.46 21.50
C TRP A 146 19.97 -10.58 22.84
N SER A 147 20.70 -10.34 23.92
CA SER A 147 20.17 -10.28 25.27
C SER A 147 20.87 -9.21 26.07
N SER A 148 20.38 -8.98 27.27
CA SER A 148 20.95 -8.03 28.20
C SER A 148 20.88 -8.52 29.63
N ALA A 149 21.85 -8.10 30.43
CA ALA A 149 21.98 -8.46 31.83
C ALA A 149 22.55 -7.30 32.63
N THR A 150 22.13 -7.14 33.89
CA THR A 150 22.87 -6.31 34.85
C THR A 150 23.91 -7.18 35.54
N LEU A 151 25.11 -6.65 35.75
CA LEU A 151 26.15 -7.34 36.51
C LEU A 151 25.65 -7.68 37.92
N GLU A 152 26.04 -8.82 38.48
CA GLU A 152 25.65 -9.25 39.82
C GLU A 152 26.10 -8.26 40.91
N SER A 153 27.21 -7.55 40.65
CA SER A 153 27.70 -6.46 41.50
C SER A 153 26.78 -5.22 41.54
N GLY A 154 25.80 -5.14 40.64
CA GLY A 154 24.93 -3.97 40.44
C GLY A 154 25.61 -2.79 39.75
N SER A 155 26.86 -2.93 39.32
CA SER A 155 27.69 -1.80 38.85
C SER A 155 27.66 -1.54 37.34
N GLY A 156 27.00 -2.38 36.54
CA GLY A 156 27.02 -2.28 35.08
C GLY A 156 25.81 -2.90 34.39
N LEU A 157 25.46 -2.34 33.23
CA LEU A 157 24.57 -2.97 32.25
C LEU A 157 25.43 -3.63 31.16
N VAL A 158 25.09 -4.86 30.78
CA VAL A 158 25.72 -5.60 29.69
C VAL A 158 24.69 -5.82 28.58
N LEU A 159 25.01 -5.36 27.37
CA LEU A 159 24.27 -5.61 26.13
C LEU A 159 25.12 -6.54 25.26
N MET A 160 24.58 -7.71 24.92
CA MET A 160 25.34 -8.74 24.22
C MET A 160 24.56 -9.29 23.04
N GLY A 161 25.21 -9.36 21.88
CA GLY A 161 24.68 -10.03 20.70
C GLY A 161 25.36 -11.36 20.45
N SER A 162 24.66 -12.29 19.79
CA SER A 162 25.23 -13.54 19.32
C SER A 162 26.33 -13.29 18.28
N ASP A 163 26.15 -12.26 17.46
CA ASP A 163 27.05 -11.81 16.42
C ASP A 163 27.12 -10.26 16.32
N LYS A 164 27.84 -9.77 15.30
CA LYS A 164 28.05 -8.33 15.05
C LYS A 164 26.74 -7.55 14.87
N ARG A 165 25.73 -8.14 14.23
CA ARG A 165 24.45 -7.49 13.91
C ARG A 165 23.48 -7.57 15.08
N GLY A 166 23.38 -8.71 15.76
CA GLY A 166 22.60 -8.83 17.00
C GLY A 166 23.03 -7.79 18.05
N THR A 167 24.34 -7.56 18.17
CA THR A 167 24.89 -6.54 19.10
C THR A 167 24.46 -5.12 18.70
N ALA A 168 24.47 -4.80 17.40
CA ALA A 168 23.99 -3.51 16.90
C ALA A 168 22.47 -3.34 17.10
N TYR A 169 21.67 -4.40 16.88
CA TYR A 169 20.23 -4.37 17.07
C TYR A 169 19.83 -4.17 18.53
N ALA A 170 20.59 -4.69 19.49
CA ALA A 170 20.39 -4.40 20.91
C ALA A 170 20.42 -2.89 21.18
N LEU A 171 21.44 -2.19 20.65
CA LEU A 171 21.59 -0.74 20.81
C LEU A 171 20.50 0.04 20.09
N TYR A 172 20.20 -0.30 18.82
CA TYR A 172 19.19 0.41 18.06
C TYR A 172 17.76 0.15 18.55
N THR A 173 17.49 -0.99 19.20
CA THR A 173 16.23 -1.22 19.92
C THR A 173 16.09 -0.25 21.08
N LEU A 174 17.15 -0.06 21.88
CA LEU A 174 17.14 0.92 22.95
C LEU A 174 17.00 2.37 22.42
N SER A 175 17.65 2.71 21.30
CA SER A 175 17.43 4.01 20.64
C SER A 175 15.95 4.23 20.25
N ASP A 176 15.31 3.23 19.62
CA ASP A 176 13.91 3.31 19.22
C ASP A 176 12.98 3.46 20.43
N GLU A 177 13.20 2.69 21.50
CA GLU A 177 12.42 2.80 22.74
C GLU A 177 12.55 4.17 23.43
N MET A 178 13.69 4.84 23.30
CA MET A 178 13.86 6.22 23.78
C MET A 178 13.10 7.25 22.93
N GLY A 179 12.59 6.86 21.76
CA GLY A 179 11.90 7.77 20.84
C GLY A 179 12.79 8.35 19.74
N ILE A 180 13.96 7.76 19.48
CA ILE A 180 14.76 8.10 18.29
C ILE A 180 14.22 7.31 17.10
N SER A 181 13.52 7.99 16.20
CA SER A 181 13.01 7.38 14.98
C SER A 181 14.15 6.87 14.07
N PRO A 182 14.01 5.68 13.45
CA PRO A 182 14.86 5.24 12.36
C PRO A 182 14.96 6.27 11.21
N TRP A 183 13.90 7.06 11.03
CA TRP A 183 13.75 8.04 9.96
C TRP A 183 14.31 9.43 10.30
N LYS A 184 15.09 9.57 11.39
CA LYS A 184 15.67 10.86 11.82
C LYS A 184 16.42 11.60 10.71
N TRP A 185 17.08 10.86 9.81
CA TRP A 185 17.84 11.43 8.71
C TRP A 185 17.07 11.37 7.38
N PHE A 186 16.43 10.26 7.05
CA PHE A 186 15.73 10.12 5.76
C PHE A 186 14.36 10.81 5.68
N ALA A 187 13.79 11.22 6.81
CA ALA A 187 12.55 11.99 6.86
C ALA A 187 12.55 13.10 7.91
N ASP A 188 13.75 13.57 8.30
CA ASP A 188 13.98 14.71 9.23
C ASP A 188 13.24 14.61 10.57
N VAL A 189 12.88 13.41 11.00
CA VAL A 189 12.12 13.20 12.23
C VAL A 189 12.95 13.62 13.43
N GLN A 190 12.48 14.65 14.12
CA GLN A 190 13.08 15.13 15.35
C GLN A 190 12.41 14.50 16.56
N PRO A 191 13.17 14.13 17.61
CA PRO A 191 12.60 13.62 18.85
C PRO A 191 11.57 14.59 19.43
N THR A 192 10.44 14.04 19.90
CA THR A 192 9.32 14.84 20.43
C THR A 192 9.43 15.08 21.93
N GLN A 193 10.40 14.45 22.59
CA GLN A 193 10.60 14.50 24.03
C GLN A 193 12.10 14.63 24.35
N SER A 194 12.38 15.07 25.57
CA SER A 194 13.69 15.00 26.19
C SER A 194 13.54 14.59 27.65
N HIS A 195 14.59 14.03 28.24
CA HIS A 195 14.54 13.44 29.57
C HIS A 195 15.69 13.96 30.43
N SER A 196 15.45 14.07 31.75
CA SER A 196 16.52 14.40 32.70
C SER A 196 17.42 13.20 33.02
N ALA A 197 16.88 11.98 32.87
CA ALA A 197 17.58 10.73 33.06
C ALA A 197 16.87 9.59 32.32
N VAL A 198 17.62 8.53 32.00
CA VAL A 198 17.12 7.29 31.40
C VAL A 198 17.69 6.11 32.20
N TYR A 199 16.80 5.17 32.52
CA TYR A 199 17.09 3.97 33.30
C TYR A 199 16.79 2.72 32.47
N TYR A 200 17.66 1.72 32.53
CA TYR A 200 17.38 0.36 32.11
C TYR A 200 16.54 -0.34 33.18
N SER A 201 15.28 -0.63 32.85
CA SER A 201 14.27 -1.17 33.76
C SER A 201 13.40 -2.18 33.02
N PRO A 202 13.95 -3.34 32.64
CA PRO A 202 13.25 -4.32 31.82
C PRO A 202 12.00 -4.84 32.53
N SER A 203 10.88 -4.91 31.82
CA SER A 203 9.67 -5.57 32.32
C SER A 203 9.93 -7.07 32.54
N SER A 204 9.32 -7.62 33.60
CA SER A 204 9.34 -9.06 33.86
C SER A 204 8.23 -9.73 33.05
N SER A 205 8.59 -10.49 32.02
CA SER A 205 7.63 -11.28 31.23
C SER A 205 8.12 -12.70 31.03
N SER A 206 7.27 -13.68 31.35
CA SER A 206 7.53 -15.10 31.09
C SER A 206 7.55 -15.47 29.61
N ALA A 207 7.11 -14.56 28.73
CA ALA A 207 7.15 -14.72 27.27
C ALA A 207 8.43 -14.14 26.63
N SER A 208 9.38 -13.66 27.44
CA SER A 208 10.65 -13.13 26.93
C SER A 208 11.57 -14.25 26.45
N PHE A 209 12.37 -13.99 25.41
CA PHE A 209 13.38 -14.94 24.93
C PHE A 209 14.50 -15.15 25.97
N GLY A 210 14.99 -14.05 26.54
CA GLY A 210 15.97 -13.98 27.62
C GLY A 210 15.33 -14.07 29.01
N SER A 211 16.10 -13.76 30.06
CA SER A 211 15.54 -13.76 31.43
C SER A 211 14.68 -12.53 31.73
N ASN A 212 14.64 -11.57 30.80
CA ASN A 212 13.85 -10.34 30.88
C ASN A 212 13.44 -9.89 29.47
N ALA A 213 12.57 -8.89 29.38
CA ALA A 213 12.02 -8.38 28.11
C ALA A 213 13.06 -7.84 27.12
N CYS A 214 14.25 -7.45 27.57
CA CYS A 214 15.32 -6.86 26.77
C CYS A 214 16.21 -7.92 26.15
N SER A 215 15.57 -8.71 25.31
CA SER A 215 16.18 -9.79 24.58
C SER A 215 15.34 -10.12 23.35
N HIS A 216 16.02 -10.58 22.31
CA HIS A 216 15.40 -11.02 21.08
C HIS A 216 16.10 -12.27 20.58
N GLY A 217 15.31 -13.27 20.17
CA GLY A 217 15.81 -14.47 19.52
C GLY A 217 16.22 -14.20 18.07
N PRO A 218 16.37 -15.25 17.25
CA PRO A 218 16.58 -15.07 15.81
C PRO A 218 15.43 -14.25 15.19
N PRO A 219 15.73 -13.30 14.28
CA PRO A 219 14.70 -12.65 13.47
C PRO A 219 13.86 -13.67 12.69
N LEU A 220 12.58 -13.35 12.43
CA LEU A 220 11.70 -14.21 11.65
C LEU A 220 12.29 -14.54 10.27
N VAL A 221 12.78 -13.51 9.58
CA VAL A 221 13.43 -13.65 8.28
C VAL A 221 14.94 -13.45 8.42
N LYS A 222 15.74 -14.36 7.87
CA LYS A 222 17.20 -14.38 8.06
C LYS A 222 17.93 -13.26 7.34
N TYR A 223 17.61 -13.01 6.06
CA TYR A 223 18.13 -11.87 5.29
C TYR A 223 16.98 -10.93 4.93
N ARG A 224 17.06 -9.68 5.36
CA ARG A 224 15.97 -8.69 5.29
C ARG A 224 16.51 -7.41 4.72
N GLY A 225 15.91 -6.88 3.66
CA GLY A 225 16.49 -5.74 2.98
C GLY A 225 15.57 -5.01 2.02
N ILE A 226 16.16 -4.01 1.38
CA ILE A 226 15.55 -3.22 0.33
C ILE A 226 16.35 -3.32 -0.96
N PHE A 227 15.67 -3.10 -2.09
CA PHE A 227 16.25 -2.91 -3.40
C PHE A 227 16.01 -1.46 -3.82
N LEU A 228 17.09 -0.69 -3.92
CA LEU A 228 17.06 0.62 -4.57
C LEU A 228 17.05 0.37 -6.08
N ASN A 229 15.94 0.67 -6.72
CA ASN A 229 15.70 0.43 -8.14
C ASN A 229 14.92 1.61 -8.71
N ASP A 230 14.68 1.60 -10.02
CA ASP A 230 13.79 2.56 -10.66
C ASP A 230 14.24 4.03 -10.42
N GLU A 231 15.53 4.18 -10.09
CA GLU A 231 16.11 5.28 -9.30
C GLU A 231 16.29 6.59 -10.08
N ALA A 232 15.96 6.57 -11.37
CA ALA A 232 16.05 7.72 -12.25
C ALA A 232 14.64 8.18 -12.66
N PRO A 233 14.34 9.50 -12.55
CA PRO A 233 15.29 10.58 -12.31
C PRO A 233 15.52 10.98 -10.84
N ALA A 234 14.70 10.53 -9.89
CA ALA A 234 14.60 11.14 -8.57
C ALA A 234 15.83 10.87 -7.69
N LEU A 235 16.03 9.65 -7.21
CA LEU A 235 17.12 9.27 -6.32
C LEU A 235 18.50 9.53 -6.96
N THR A 236 18.62 9.28 -8.26
CA THR A 236 19.83 9.52 -9.05
C THR A 236 20.24 10.99 -9.03
N ASN A 237 19.33 11.91 -9.34
CA ASN A 237 19.66 13.34 -9.35
C ASN A 237 19.84 13.89 -7.95
N TRP A 238 19.08 13.39 -6.98
CA TRP A 238 19.28 13.72 -5.57
C TRP A 238 20.68 13.31 -5.09
N ALA A 239 21.12 12.09 -5.35
CA ALA A 239 22.45 11.61 -4.95
C ALA A 239 23.58 12.44 -5.61
N ARG A 240 23.45 12.75 -6.90
CA ARG A 240 24.42 13.60 -7.62
C ARG A 240 24.54 15.00 -7.03
N THR A 241 23.43 15.60 -6.63
CA THR A 241 23.41 16.98 -6.14
C THR A 241 23.72 17.09 -4.65
N HIS A 242 23.27 16.13 -3.83
CA HIS A 242 23.41 16.17 -2.38
C HIS A 242 24.74 15.58 -1.88
N PHE A 243 25.21 14.49 -2.48
CA PHE A 243 26.44 13.80 -2.08
C PHE A 243 27.60 14.01 -3.03
N GLU A 244 27.42 14.88 -4.04
CA GLU A 244 28.40 15.13 -5.10
C GLU A 244 28.90 13.79 -5.68
N GLY A 245 27.96 12.87 -5.92
CA GLY A 245 28.22 11.53 -6.43
C GLY A 245 29.26 11.58 -7.56
N PRO A 246 30.30 10.73 -7.52
CA PRO A 246 31.46 10.90 -8.37
C PRO A 246 31.03 10.76 -9.82
N PHE A 247 31.02 11.87 -10.59
CA PHE A 247 30.93 11.77 -12.03
C PHE A 247 32.23 11.10 -12.50
N PRO A 248 32.20 9.80 -12.83
CA PRO A 248 33.38 9.06 -13.26
C PRO A 248 33.65 9.45 -14.73
N PRO A 249 34.69 8.89 -15.39
CA PRO A 249 34.87 9.13 -16.82
C PRO A 249 33.56 8.93 -17.60
N GLU A 250 33.40 9.68 -18.70
CA GLU A 250 32.21 9.70 -19.58
C GLU A 250 31.72 8.30 -20.00
N SER A 251 32.60 7.30 -19.90
CA SER A 251 32.33 5.88 -20.16
C SER A 251 31.57 5.11 -19.07
N ALA A 252 31.49 5.56 -17.81
CA ALA A 252 31.04 4.71 -16.69
C ALA A 252 30.22 5.42 -15.58
N PRO A 253 29.23 6.28 -15.88
CA PRO A 253 28.60 7.21 -14.92
C PRO A 253 28.15 6.55 -13.60
N GLN A 254 28.59 7.09 -12.46
CA GLN A 254 28.27 6.68 -11.10
C GLN A 254 27.61 7.88 -10.40
N SER A 255 26.55 7.63 -9.66
CA SER A 255 25.76 8.61 -8.92
C SER A 255 25.81 8.33 -7.42
N PHE A 256 26.03 7.08 -7.00
CA PHE A 256 25.89 6.63 -5.62
C PHE A 256 27.23 6.25 -4.97
N ASN A 257 27.66 7.01 -3.95
CA ASN A 257 28.91 6.81 -3.22
C ASN A 257 28.69 6.33 -1.78
N ASP A 258 29.80 6.06 -1.09
CA ASP A 258 29.83 5.51 0.26
C ASP A 258 29.33 6.53 1.31
N ALA A 259 29.43 7.83 1.01
CA ALA A 259 28.82 8.86 1.85
C ALA A 259 27.28 8.75 1.88
N MET A 260 26.64 8.57 0.72
CA MET A 260 25.20 8.29 0.67
C MET A 260 24.87 6.97 1.36
N TYR A 261 25.59 5.89 0.99
CA TYR A 261 25.30 4.55 1.49
C TYR A 261 25.53 4.43 3.01
N THR A 262 26.37 5.26 3.61
CA THR A 262 26.51 5.33 5.08
C THR A 262 25.16 5.62 5.74
N HIS A 263 24.40 6.58 5.20
CA HIS A 263 23.06 6.88 5.71
C HIS A 263 22.07 5.74 5.43
N VAL A 264 22.11 5.13 4.25
CA VAL A 264 21.25 3.99 3.90
C VAL A 264 21.50 2.81 4.84
N PHE A 265 22.76 2.49 5.14
CA PHE A 265 23.11 1.38 6.02
C PHE A 265 22.77 1.66 7.47
N GLU A 266 22.93 2.90 7.96
CA GLU A 266 22.44 3.25 9.30
C GLU A 266 20.92 3.09 9.38
N LEU A 267 20.16 3.53 8.36
CA LEU A 267 18.72 3.32 8.29
C LEU A 267 18.35 1.83 8.35
N LEU A 268 19.00 0.98 7.54
CA LEU A 268 18.77 -0.46 7.54
C LEU A 268 19.05 -1.08 8.92
N LEU A 269 20.16 -0.71 9.58
CA LEU A 269 20.46 -1.20 10.92
C LEU A 269 19.41 -0.76 11.96
N ARG A 270 18.93 0.49 11.89
CA ARG A 270 17.87 1.02 12.77
C ARG A 270 16.51 0.33 12.53
N LEU A 271 16.26 -0.09 11.29
CA LEU A 271 15.11 -0.93 10.88
C LEU A 271 15.39 -2.44 11.04
N LYS A 272 16.49 -2.81 11.70
CA LYS A 272 16.87 -4.20 11.99
C LYS A 272 17.00 -5.07 10.73
N ALA A 273 17.32 -4.46 9.59
CA ALA A 273 17.62 -5.08 8.31
C ALA A 273 19.12 -5.34 8.15
N ASN A 274 19.48 -6.21 7.21
CA ASN A 274 20.86 -6.66 7.00
C ASN A 274 21.24 -6.90 5.53
N LEU A 275 20.34 -6.70 4.57
CA LEU A 275 20.57 -6.96 3.14
C LEU A 275 20.33 -5.69 2.33
N ILE A 276 21.15 -5.47 1.31
CA ILE A 276 20.93 -4.43 0.29
C ILE A 276 21.08 -5.03 -1.11
N TRP A 277 20.10 -4.74 -1.97
CA TRP A 277 20.31 -4.68 -3.41
C TRP A 277 20.47 -3.21 -3.79
N PRO A 278 21.66 -2.78 -4.24
CA PRO A 278 21.92 -1.37 -4.49
C PRO A 278 21.38 -0.92 -5.85
N ALA A 279 21.36 0.39 -6.06
CA ALA A 279 21.03 1.01 -7.33
C ALA A 279 21.97 0.51 -8.44
N MET A 280 21.40 0.24 -9.61
CA MET A 280 22.03 -0.59 -10.62
C MET A 280 21.66 -0.25 -12.07
N TRP A 281 20.77 0.72 -12.32
CA TRP A 281 20.42 1.11 -13.70
C TRP A 281 21.62 1.71 -14.45
N SER A 282 22.32 2.64 -13.81
CA SER A 282 23.56 3.23 -14.32
C SER A 282 24.79 2.90 -13.46
N ASP A 283 24.57 2.48 -12.22
CA ASP A 283 25.60 2.39 -11.21
C ASP A 283 26.13 0.97 -11.00
N SER A 284 27.36 0.87 -10.50
CA SER A 284 28.05 -0.39 -10.23
C SER A 284 28.58 -0.39 -8.81
N PHE A 285 27.67 -0.58 -7.86
CA PHE A 285 27.89 -0.42 -6.43
C PHE A 285 29.24 -0.95 -5.95
N ALA A 286 29.55 -2.21 -6.26
CA ALA A 286 30.69 -2.89 -5.65
C ALA A 286 32.06 -2.46 -6.19
N VAL A 287 32.08 -1.62 -7.23
CA VAL A 287 33.29 -1.07 -7.84
C VAL A 287 33.25 0.45 -7.98
N ALA A 288 32.13 1.08 -7.61
CA ALA A 288 31.98 2.53 -7.64
C ALA A 288 33.08 3.21 -6.80
N GLY A 289 33.69 4.26 -7.36
CA GLY A 289 34.81 4.97 -6.74
C GLY A 289 36.21 4.38 -7.02
N LEU A 290 36.30 3.26 -7.74
CA LEU A 290 37.59 2.76 -8.23
C LEU A 290 38.05 3.54 -9.49
N PRO A 291 39.35 3.87 -9.61
CA PRO A 291 39.84 4.75 -10.67
C PRO A 291 39.87 4.12 -12.07
N ASP A 292 40.18 2.81 -12.19
CA ASP A 292 40.23 2.08 -13.46
C ASP A 292 39.82 0.61 -13.24
N LEU A 293 38.89 0.11 -14.05
CA LEU A 293 38.48 -1.31 -14.07
C LEU A 293 38.65 -1.87 -15.48
N PRO A 294 39.83 -2.40 -15.85
CA PRO A 294 39.93 -3.20 -17.06
C PRO A 294 39.12 -4.51 -16.90
N GLY A 295 38.88 -5.24 -17.99
CA GLY A 295 38.13 -6.52 -18.00
C GLY A 295 38.68 -7.66 -17.12
N HIS A 296 39.67 -7.37 -16.27
CA HIS A 296 40.26 -8.24 -15.25
C HIS A 296 40.28 -7.61 -13.83
N GLY A 297 39.49 -6.56 -13.58
CA GLY A 297 39.49 -5.80 -12.31
C GLY A 297 40.65 -4.80 -12.20
N VAL A 298 40.67 -3.96 -11.16
CA VAL A 298 41.74 -2.95 -10.93
C VAL A 298 43.10 -3.65 -10.90
N ASN A 299 43.90 -3.53 -11.97
CA ASN A 299 45.22 -4.16 -12.09
C ASN A 299 45.28 -5.66 -11.70
N GLY A 300 44.17 -6.42 -11.85
CA GLY A 300 44.12 -7.84 -11.48
C GLY A 300 44.16 -8.14 -9.97
N THR A 301 43.87 -7.16 -9.10
CA THR A 301 43.99 -7.33 -7.64
C THR A 301 42.76 -7.87 -6.94
N GLY A 302 41.64 -8.11 -7.64
CA GLY A 302 40.39 -8.50 -6.99
C GLY A 302 39.86 -7.44 -6.01
N ALA A 303 40.15 -6.14 -6.20
CA ALA A 303 39.82 -5.12 -5.20
C ALA A 303 38.32 -4.74 -5.18
N ALA A 304 37.77 -4.59 -3.99
CA ALA A 304 36.43 -4.07 -3.73
C ALA A 304 36.41 -2.53 -3.66
N GLY A 305 35.36 -1.92 -4.19
CA GLY A 305 35.13 -0.48 -4.09
C GLY A 305 34.74 -0.04 -2.67
N PRO A 306 34.88 1.25 -2.35
CA PRO A 306 34.48 1.83 -1.06
C PRO A 306 33.08 1.43 -0.58
N ASN A 307 32.09 1.38 -1.47
CA ASN A 307 30.71 1.04 -1.11
C ASN A 307 30.59 -0.40 -0.55
N GLN A 308 31.21 -1.40 -1.20
CA GLN A 308 31.16 -2.79 -0.73
C GLN A 308 31.95 -2.97 0.57
N LEU A 309 33.10 -2.30 0.71
CA LEU A 309 33.86 -2.29 1.96
C LEU A 309 33.08 -1.65 3.10
N LEU A 310 32.34 -0.58 2.82
CA LEU A 310 31.46 0.06 3.79
C LEU A 310 30.32 -0.87 4.22
N ALA A 311 29.69 -1.58 3.28
CA ALA A 311 28.63 -2.53 3.58
C ALA A 311 29.10 -3.58 4.62
N ASP A 312 30.25 -4.22 4.38
CA ASP A 312 30.82 -5.19 5.33
C ASP A 312 31.13 -4.58 6.70
N ARG A 313 31.74 -3.38 6.73
CA ARG A 313 32.05 -2.63 7.97
C ARG A 313 30.81 -2.29 8.78
N MET A 314 29.71 -1.96 8.09
CA MET A 314 28.39 -1.68 8.67
C MET A 314 27.59 -2.96 8.92
N GLY A 315 28.15 -4.14 8.63
CA GLY A 315 27.47 -5.42 8.81
C GLY A 315 26.34 -5.68 7.82
N ILE A 316 26.23 -4.92 6.73
CA ILE A 316 25.23 -5.12 5.68
C ILE A 316 25.76 -6.12 4.65
N VAL A 317 24.96 -7.15 4.37
CA VAL A 317 25.19 -8.13 3.33
C VAL A 317 24.92 -7.48 1.98
N PHE A 318 25.92 -7.46 1.11
CA PHE A 318 25.77 -7.02 -0.28
C PHE A 318 25.16 -8.14 -1.12
N GLY A 319 24.06 -7.86 -1.82
CA GLY A 319 23.48 -8.72 -2.85
C GLY A 319 23.21 -7.94 -4.13
N THR A 320 22.76 -8.64 -5.16
CA THR A 320 22.43 -8.08 -6.47
C THR A 320 21.06 -8.58 -6.93
N SER A 321 20.42 -7.85 -7.85
CA SER A 321 19.12 -8.26 -8.38
C SER A 321 19.20 -9.60 -9.11
N HIS A 322 18.04 -10.21 -9.40
CA HIS A 322 17.94 -11.55 -9.99
C HIS A 322 18.58 -11.74 -11.37
N GLN A 323 18.94 -10.65 -12.06
CA GLN A 323 19.59 -10.67 -13.37
C GLN A 323 21.10 -10.40 -13.31
N GLU A 324 21.65 -10.19 -12.11
CA GLU A 324 23.02 -9.74 -11.86
C GLU A 324 23.84 -10.82 -11.15
N PRO A 325 24.19 -11.92 -11.83
CA PRO A 325 24.76 -13.07 -11.17
C PRO A 325 26.17 -12.81 -10.63
N MET A 326 26.53 -13.61 -9.63
CA MET A 326 27.87 -13.67 -9.06
C MET A 326 28.37 -12.36 -8.41
N GLY A 327 27.43 -11.55 -7.89
CA GLY A 327 27.73 -10.29 -7.21
C GLY A 327 28.22 -9.20 -8.18
N ARG A 328 27.78 -9.23 -9.45
CA ARG A 328 28.25 -8.31 -10.49
C ARG A 328 27.09 -7.47 -11.00
N ASN A 329 27.19 -6.14 -10.91
CA ASN A 329 26.13 -5.28 -11.42
C ASN A 329 26.09 -5.24 -12.96
N THR A 330 24.90 -5.03 -13.53
CA THR A 330 24.70 -5.03 -14.99
C THR A 330 25.58 -4.00 -15.72
N PRO A 331 25.71 -2.75 -15.23
CA PRO A 331 26.56 -1.76 -15.90
C PRO A 331 28.04 -2.15 -15.93
N GLU A 332 28.50 -3.06 -15.05
CA GLU A 332 29.87 -3.56 -15.09
C GLU A 332 30.17 -4.30 -16.40
N TRP A 333 29.23 -5.12 -16.86
CA TRP A 333 29.37 -5.83 -18.13
C TRP A 333 29.32 -4.86 -19.31
N ASN A 334 28.30 -3.99 -19.32
CA ASN A 334 28.03 -3.06 -20.42
C ASN A 334 29.15 -2.04 -20.64
N THR A 335 29.93 -1.74 -19.59
CA THR A 335 30.97 -0.72 -19.62
C THR A 335 32.34 -1.30 -19.95
N TRP A 336 32.75 -2.39 -19.29
CA TRP A 336 34.14 -2.86 -19.30
C TRP A 336 34.37 -4.19 -20.03
N TYR A 337 33.31 -4.90 -20.39
CA TYR A 337 33.38 -6.18 -21.09
C TYR A 337 32.82 -6.07 -22.50
N GLN A 338 33.26 -6.97 -23.38
CA GLN A 338 32.92 -6.97 -24.81
C GLN A 338 32.43 -8.34 -25.24
N GLY A 339 31.62 -8.38 -26.31
CA GLY A 339 31.02 -9.61 -26.84
C GLY A 339 29.61 -9.89 -26.30
N PRO A 340 28.94 -10.92 -26.82
CA PRO A 340 27.54 -11.20 -26.49
C PRO A 340 27.40 -11.70 -25.05
N TRP A 341 26.31 -11.31 -24.39
CA TRP A 341 25.87 -11.90 -23.12
C TRP A 341 25.17 -13.24 -23.39
N ASP A 342 25.96 -14.21 -23.85
CA ASP A 342 25.52 -15.55 -24.25
C ASP A 342 26.56 -16.56 -23.79
N TYR A 343 26.18 -17.41 -22.84
CA TYR A 343 27.10 -18.39 -22.27
C TYR A 343 27.50 -19.50 -23.28
N THR A 344 26.68 -19.77 -24.30
CA THR A 344 26.96 -20.81 -25.28
C THR A 344 28.08 -20.44 -26.25
N THR A 345 28.23 -19.15 -26.55
CA THR A 345 29.24 -18.63 -27.50
C THR A 345 30.35 -17.82 -26.83
N ASN A 346 30.14 -17.34 -25.60
CA ASN A 346 31.06 -16.45 -24.88
C ASN A 346 31.39 -16.92 -23.44
N GLU A 347 31.32 -18.22 -23.19
CA GLU A 347 31.57 -18.86 -21.87
C GLU A 347 32.82 -18.31 -21.16
N LYS A 348 33.97 -18.24 -21.86
CA LYS A 348 35.25 -17.87 -21.25
C LYS A 348 35.24 -16.44 -20.70
N ASN A 349 34.65 -15.50 -21.44
CA ASN A 349 34.61 -14.10 -21.02
C ASN A 349 33.64 -13.91 -19.85
N ILE A 350 32.46 -14.53 -19.93
CA ILE A 350 31.46 -14.49 -18.86
C ILE A 350 31.98 -15.17 -17.58
N THR A 351 32.69 -16.30 -17.71
CA THR A 351 33.34 -16.95 -16.58
C THR A 351 34.39 -16.04 -15.93
N THR A 352 35.18 -15.32 -16.73
CA THR A 352 36.19 -14.37 -16.22
C THR A 352 35.51 -13.22 -15.47
N TYR A 353 34.40 -12.71 -16.01
CA TYR A 353 33.56 -11.70 -15.37
C TYR A 353 33.02 -12.19 -14.01
N TRP A 354 32.50 -13.41 -13.93
CA TRP A 354 32.02 -14.00 -12.67
C TRP A 354 33.15 -14.24 -11.66
N GLN A 355 34.29 -14.73 -12.12
CA GLN A 355 35.43 -15.02 -11.26
C GLN A 355 35.91 -13.76 -10.52
N TYR A 356 35.97 -12.60 -11.20
CA TYR A 356 36.32 -11.35 -10.55
C TYR A 356 35.34 -10.95 -9.42
N GLY A 357 34.04 -11.24 -9.56
CA GLY A 357 33.05 -11.01 -8.51
C GLY A 357 33.35 -11.81 -7.23
N VAL A 358 33.75 -13.07 -7.39
CA VAL A 358 34.13 -13.93 -6.27
C VAL A 358 35.44 -13.49 -5.63
N GLU A 359 36.45 -13.16 -6.44
CA GLU A 359 37.74 -12.66 -5.96
C GLU A 359 37.57 -11.39 -5.13
N ARG A 360 36.70 -10.48 -5.58
CA ARG A 360 36.38 -9.22 -4.88
C ARG A 360 35.65 -9.39 -3.56
N ALA A 361 34.82 -10.42 -3.46
CA ALA A 361 34.02 -10.71 -2.28
C ALA A 361 34.79 -11.46 -1.18
N GLN A 362 36.07 -11.79 -1.38
CA GLN A 362 36.85 -12.56 -0.40
C GLN A 362 36.89 -11.86 0.97
N GLY A 363 36.35 -12.55 1.99
CA GLY A 363 36.31 -12.04 3.36
C GLY A 363 35.24 -10.98 3.64
N LEU A 364 34.34 -10.71 2.69
CA LEU A 364 33.24 -9.75 2.83
C LEU A 364 31.89 -10.46 2.89
N ASP A 365 30.94 -9.93 3.66
CA ASP A 365 29.55 -10.42 3.68
C ASP A 365 28.86 -10.16 2.32
N THR A 366 28.89 -11.15 1.43
CA THR A 366 28.31 -11.09 0.08
C THR A 366 27.39 -12.27 -0.19
N MET A 367 26.21 -12.00 -0.73
CA MET A 367 25.25 -12.97 -1.24
C MET A 367 25.36 -13.07 -2.76
N PHE A 368 25.37 -14.30 -3.28
CA PHE A 368 25.56 -14.55 -4.69
C PHE A 368 24.23 -14.93 -5.36
N THR A 369 23.80 -14.07 -6.30
CA THR A 369 22.76 -14.40 -7.27
C THR A 369 23.29 -15.46 -8.24
N MET A 370 22.57 -16.56 -8.35
CA MET A 370 22.91 -17.71 -9.20
C MET A 370 22.07 -17.71 -10.48
N SER A 371 22.44 -18.57 -11.43
CA SER A 371 21.88 -18.68 -12.78
C SER A 371 22.24 -17.46 -13.66
N MET A 372 21.56 -17.30 -14.79
CA MET A 372 21.79 -16.21 -15.75
C MET A 372 20.49 -15.90 -16.47
N ARG A 373 20.08 -14.62 -16.44
CA ARG A 373 19.00 -14.08 -17.28
C ARG A 373 19.60 -13.20 -18.39
N GLY A 374 18.78 -12.84 -19.36
CA GLY A 374 19.18 -11.94 -20.45
C GLY A 374 19.47 -10.53 -19.95
N ASN A 375 20.37 -9.84 -20.63
CA ASN A 375 20.79 -8.49 -20.26
C ASN A 375 19.64 -7.47 -20.37
N GLY A 376 19.47 -6.62 -19.35
CA GLY A 376 18.43 -5.57 -19.31
C GLY A 376 17.04 -6.09 -18.96
N ASP A 377 16.97 -7.01 -18.00
CA ASP A 377 15.78 -7.67 -17.44
C ASP A 377 14.96 -8.44 -18.49
N LYS A 378 15.67 -9.21 -19.31
CA LYS A 378 15.07 -10.01 -20.39
C LYS A 378 15.23 -11.50 -20.11
N ALA A 379 14.39 -12.31 -20.76
CA ALA A 379 14.63 -13.74 -20.84
C ALA A 379 15.98 -14.01 -21.54
N LEU A 380 16.70 -15.03 -21.08
CA LEU A 380 17.95 -15.46 -21.71
C LEU A 380 17.64 -16.13 -23.06
N GLU A 381 18.20 -15.58 -24.14
CA GLU A 381 18.01 -16.14 -25.48
C GLU A 381 18.58 -17.56 -25.58
N GLY A 382 17.81 -18.50 -26.14
CA GLY A 382 18.21 -19.91 -26.24
C GLY A 382 18.25 -20.69 -24.92
N ALA A 383 17.73 -20.11 -23.82
CA ALA A 383 17.69 -20.78 -22.53
C ALA A 383 16.96 -22.12 -22.58
N ASN A 384 17.56 -23.12 -21.94
CA ASN A 384 16.95 -24.42 -21.68
C ASN A 384 17.46 -24.96 -20.34
N ILE A 385 16.80 -25.99 -19.83
CA ILE A 385 17.09 -26.59 -18.52
C ILE A 385 18.56 -27.00 -18.39
N GLU A 386 19.12 -27.66 -19.42
CA GLU A 386 20.51 -28.12 -19.41
C GLU A 386 21.50 -26.96 -19.33
N LEU A 387 21.29 -25.90 -20.12
CA LEU A 387 22.13 -24.70 -20.11
C LEU A 387 22.13 -24.01 -18.73
N LEU A 388 20.95 -23.82 -18.14
CA LEU A 388 20.84 -23.18 -16.82
C LEU A 388 21.51 -24.01 -15.71
N GLN A 389 21.37 -25.34 -15.76
CA GLN A 389 22.06 -26.24 -14.83
C GLN A 389 23.59 -26.19 -15.01
N ASN A 390 24.07 -26.15 -16.25
CA ASN A 390 25.51 -26.03 -16.55
C ASN A 390 26.08 -24.70 -16.05
N ILE A 391 25.35 -23.59 -16.26
CA ILE A 391 25.70 -22.27 -15.74
C ILE A 391 25.79 -22.29 -14.21
N MET A 392 24.77 -22.80 -13.52
CA MET A 392 24.78 -22.88 -12.06
C MET A 392 25.91 -23.77 -11.54
N ALA A 393 26.17 -24.91 -12.17
CA ALA A 393 27.28 -25.79 -11.81
C ALA A 393 28.63 -25.07 -11.96
N LYS A 394 28.83 -24.33 -13.05
CA LYS A 394 30.04 -23.53 -13.25
C LYS A 394 30.17 -22.45 -12.18
N GLN A 395 29.13 -21.66 -11.96
CA GLN A 395 29.12 -20.60 -10.96
C GLN A 395 29.45 -21.14 -9.57
N LYS A 396 28.81 -22.25 -9.17
CA LYS A 396 29.05 -22.91 -7.89
C LYS A 396 30.49 -23.40 -7.74
N SER A 397 31.13 -23.83 -8.83
CA SER A 397 32.54 -24.24 -8.83
C SER A 397 33.54 -23.10 -8.60
N LEU A 398 33.12 -21.84 -8.77
CA LEU A 398 33.96 -20.66 -8.51
C LEU A 398 33.89 -20.22 -7.05
N LEU A 399 32.84 -20.60 -6.32
CA LEU A 399 32.56 -20.13 -4.96
C LEU A 399 33.44 -20.84 -3.91
N PRO A 400 33.68 -20.20 -2.74
CA PRO A 400 34.50 -20.78 -1.69
C PRO A 400 33.86 -22.02 -1.05
N HIS A 401 34.64 -23.09 -0.94
CA HIS A 401 34.23 -24.37 -0.36
C HIS A 401 34.84 -24.59 1.03
N GLY A 402 34.08 -25.24 1.92
CA GLY A 402 34.44 -25.37 3.34
C GLY A 402 35.60 -26.32 3.65
N ASP A 403 35.88 -27.28 2.77
CA ASP A 403 37.01 -28.21 2.88
C ASP A 403 37.59 -28.50 1.49
N ALA A 404 38.92 -28.48 1.35
CA ALA A 404 39.60 -28.79 0.08
C ALA A 404 39.32 -30.23 -0.44
N GLY A 405 38.84 -31.14 0.44
CA GLY A 405 38.46 -32.51 0.11
C GLY A 405 36.96 -32.75 -0.13
N ASN A 406 36.10 -31.74 0.09
CA ASN A 406 34.66 -31.84 -0.16
C ASN A 406 34.15 -30.57 -0.88
N SER A 407 34.34 -30.55 -2.20
CA SER A 407 33.92 -29.47 -3.09
C SER A 407 32.40 -29.30 -3.24
N SER A 408 31.58 -30.07 -2.52
CA SER A 408 30.12 -29.96 -2.63
C SER A 408 29.51 -28.85 -1.75
N LYS A 409 30.19 -28.49 -0.63
CA LYS A 409 29.65 -27.51 0.34
C LYS A 409 30.24 -26.12 0.12
N VAL A 410 29.44 -25.24 -0.47
CA VAL A 410 29.74 -23.80 -0.57
C VAL A 410 29.50 -23.13 0.79
N THR A 411 30.30 -22.11 1.11
CA THR A 411 30.29 -21.44 2.43
C THR A 411 29.62 -20.06 2.43
N VAL A 412 29.19 -19.59 1.27
CA VAL A 412 28.54 -18.28 1.07
C VAL A 412 27.06 -18.45 0.74
N PRO A 413 26.20 -17.47 1.10
CA PRO A 413 24.78 -17.54 0.77
C PRO A 413 24.57 -17.39 -0.74
N MET A 414 23.71 -18.25 -1.29
CA MET A 414 23.36 -18.32 -2.70
C MET A 414 21.85 -18.25 -2.84
N MET A 415 21.38 -17.48 -3.83
CA MET A 415 19.96 -17.40 -4.16
C MET A 415 19.74 -17.63 -5.65
N MET A 416 18.57 -18.15 -6.01
CA MET A 416 18.05 -18.12 -7.37
C MET A 416 16.63 -17.57 -7.34
N CYS A 417 16.40 -16.47 -8.04
CA CYS A 417 15.09 -15.83 -8.07
C CYS A 417 14.28 -16.41 -9.23
N LEU A 418 13.12 -16.92 -8.89
CA LEU A 418 12.20 -17.56 -9.82
C LEU A 418 11.28 -16.49 -10.40
N TYR A 419 11.87 -15.51 -11.09
CA TYR A 419 11.15 -14.40 -11.66
C TYR A 419 10.61 -14.76 -13.04
N THR A 420 9.32 -14.48 -13.27
CA THR A 420 8.66 -14.60 -14.58
C THR A 420 8.92 -15.95 -15.29
N GLU A 421 9.66 -15.97 -16.40
CA GLU A 421 9.95 -17.18 -17.17
C GLU A 421 10.82 -18.20 -16.42
N VAL A 422 11.65 -17.75 -15.48
CA VAL A 422 12.53 -18.64 -14.70
C VAL A 422 11.73 -19.56 -13.80
N GLN A 423 10.61 -19.08 -13.26
CA GLN A 423 9.65 -19.94 -12.57
C GLN A 423 9.04 -20.99 -13.51
N GLY A 424 8.80 -20.64 -14.77
CA GLY A 424 8.36 -21.58 -15.81
C GLY A 424 9.33 -22.75 -15.96
N TYR A 425 10.64 -22.49 -16.10
CA TYR A 425 11.66 -23.53 -16.18
C TYR A 425 11.70 -24.43 -14.95
N TYR A 426 11.53 -23.85 -13.76
CA TYR A 426 11.44 -24.61 -12.52
C TYR A 426 10.21 -25.53 -12.48
N ASN A 427 9.05 -25.04 -12.89
CA ASN A 427 7.83 -25.83 -13.02
C ASN A 427 7.97 -26.96 -14.07
N GLU A 428 8.78 -26.75 -15.12
CA GLU A 428 9.08 -27.73 -16.16
C GLU A 428 10.17 -28.76 -15.77
N GLY A 429 10.75 -28.63 -14.57
CA GLY A 429 11.66 -29.64 -14.00
C GLY A 429 13.13 -29.21 -13.88
N LEU A 430 13.45 -27.91 -14.02
CA LEU A 430 14.79 -27.39 -13.75
C LEU A 430 15.24 -27.78 -12.33
N GLN A 431 16.37 -28.49 -12.24
CA GLN A 431 16.93 -28.89 -10.95
C GLN A 431 17.80 -27.78 -10.39
N VAL A 432 17.37 -27.20 -9.27
CA VAL A 432 18.14 -26.20 -8.52
C VAL A 432 18.78 -26.87 -7.30
N PRO A 433 20.12 -26.80 -7.12
CA PRO A 433 20.79 -27.35 -5.94
C PRO A 433 20.12 -26.96 -4.61
N ASP A 434 20.04 -27.90 -3.67
CA ASP A 434 19.23 -27.78 -2.43
C ASP A 434 19.70 -26.71 -1.46
N ASP A 435 20.95 -26.24 -1.59
CA ASP A 435 21.58 -25.20 -0.76
C ASP A 435 21.44 -23.79 -1.36
N ILE A 436 20.83 -23.66 -2.54
CA ILE A 436 20.46 -22.37 -3.12
C ILE A 436 19.05 -22.00 -2.65
N THR A 437 18.89 -20.83 -2.04
CA THR A 437 17.58 -20.30 -1.65
C THR A 437 16.73 -20.02 -2.88
N LEU A 438 15.49 -20.52 -2.88
CA LEU A 438 14.51 -20.18 -3.90
C LEU A 438 13.82 -18.87 -3.53
N LEU A 439 14.13 -17.80 -4.26
CA LEU A 439 13.51 -16.50 -4.05
C LEU A 439 12.27 -16.37 -4.96
N TRP A 440 11.09 -16.57 -4.39
CA TRP A 440 9.82 -16.35 -5.07
C TRP A 440 9.49 -14.87 -5.14
N THR A 441 8.57 -14.48 -6.01
CA THR A 441 8.22 -13.06 -6.19
C THR A 441 6.72 -12.83 -6.04
N ASP A 442 6.35 -11.60 -5.71
CA ASP A 442 5.04 -11.09 -6.10
C ASP A 442 4.96 -10.89 -7.62
N ASP A 443 3.82 -10.41 -8.08
CA ASP A 443 3.53 -10.16 -9.48
C ASP A 443 3.99 -8.78 -9.98
N ASN A 444 4.81 -8.09 -9.19
CA ASN A 444 5.20 -6.69 -9.33
C ASN A 444 4.14 -5.66 -8.93
N PHE A 445 2.98 -6.08 -8.42
CA PHE A 445 1.92 -5.20 -7.92
C PHE A 445 1.50 -5.53 -6.48
N GLY A 446 2.27 -6.37 -5.79
CA GLY A 446 2.04 -6.75 -4.41
C GLY A 446 1.26 -8.06 -4.22
N PHE A 447 1.00 -8.86 -5.27
CA PHE A 447 0.28 -10.14 -5.13
C PHE A 447 1.20 -11.34 -5.35
N ILE A 448 1.31 -12.23 -4.36
CA ILE A 448 2.23 -13.37 -4.40
C ILE A 448 1.90 -14.31 -5.56
N ARG A 449 2.92 -14.63 -6.36
CA ARG A 449 2.78 -15.53 -7.52
C ARG A 449 2.74 -17.00 -7.12
N ARG A 450 3.52 -17.37 -6.11
CA ARG A 450 3.71 -18.76 -5.68
C ARG A 450 4.29 -18.84 -4.27
N ILE A 451 3.83 -19.84 -3.52
CA ILE A 451 4.42 -20.24 -2.24
C ILE A 451 5.11 -21.61 -2.34
N PRO A 452 6.09 -21.93 -1.48
CA PRO A 452 6.69 -23.26 -1.42
C PRO A 452 5.67 -24.38 -1.21
N THR A 453 5.86 -25.51 -1.87
CA THR A 453 5.19 -26.77 -1.57
C THR A 453 5.74 -27.39 -0.29
N GLU A 454 4.97 -28.29 0.32
CA GLU A 454 5.42 -29.04 1.51
C GLU A 454 6.71 -29.86 1.26
N ALA A 455 6.91 -30.33 0.03
CA ALA A 455 8.13 -31.05 -0.34
C ALA A 455 9.35 -30.10 -0.40
N GLU A 456 9.17 -28.89 -0.95
CA GLU A 456 10.23 -27.88 -1.01
C GLU A 456 10.60 -27.38 0.39
N LYS A 457 9.60 -27.10 1.24
CA LYS A 457 9.80 -26.68 2.64
C LYS A 457 10.63 -27.69 3.44
N LYS A 458 10.36 -28.99 3.28
CA LYS A 458 11.03 -30.06 4.03
C LYS A 458 12.35 -30.52 3.42
N GLY A 459 12.48 -30.43 2.09
CA GLY A 459 13.59 -31.03 1.36
C GLY A 459 14.78 -30.10 1.11
N ARG A 460 14.58 -28.78 1.10
CA ARG A 460 15.61 -27.83 0.66
C ARG A 460 16.32 -27.15 1.83
N SER A 461 17.62 -27.35 1.94
CA SER A 461 18.45 -26.72 2.97
C SER A 461 18.63 -25.21 2.83
N GLY A 462 18.49 -24.68 1.61
CA GLY A 462 18.55 -23.24 1.32
C GLY A 462 17.24 -22.51 1.55
N GLY A 463 16.16 -23.23 1.90
CA GLY A 463 14.82 -22.68 2.15
C GLY A 463 14.26 -21.84 0.99
N ALA A 464 13.40 -20.88 1.35
CA ALA A 464 12.72 -20.01 0.41
C ALA A 464 12.63 -18.57 0.91
N GLY A 465 12.48 -17.63 -0.02
CA GLY A 465 12.28 -16.21 0.27
C GLY A 465 11.19 -15.56 -0.56
N LEU A 466 11.06 -14.25 -0.40
CA LEU A 466 10.14 -13.38 -1.13
C LEU A 466 10.84 -12.10 -1.63
N TYR A 467 10.68 -11.80 -2.91
CA TYR A 467 10.91 -10.49 -3.51
C TYR A 467 9.55 -9.79 -3.73
N TYR A 468 9.37 -8.61 -3.16
CA TYR A 468 8.09 -7.87 -3.16
C TYR A 468 8.27 -6.44 -3.67
N HIS A 469 7.21 -5.80 -4.16
CA HIS A 469 7.28 -4.47 -4.77
C HIS A 469 6.45 -3.39 -4.04
N ALA A 470 7.11 -2.29 -3.68
CA ALA A 470 6.48 -1.01 -3.34
C ALA A 470 6.59 0.03 -4.47
N ASP A 471 7.42 -0.25 -5.48
CA ASP A 471 7.64 0.51 -6.71
C ASP A 471 7.88 -0.46 -7.87
N TYR A 472 7.59 -0.06 -9.11
CA TYR A 472 7.81 -0.92 -10.28
C TYR A 472 7.84 -0.17 -11.62
N VAL A 473 8.75 -0.61 -12.49
CA VAL A 473 8.85 -0.22 -13.90
C VAL A 473 8.46 -1.38 -14.82
N GLY A 474 7.27 -1.30 -15.40
CA GLY A 474 6.82 -2.31 -16.37
C GLY A 474 5.31 -2.31 -16.64
N PRO A 475 4.82 -3.26 -17.43
CA PRO A 475 3.41 -3.38 -17.76
C PRO A 475 2.57 -3.89 -16.57
N PRO A 476 1.26 -3.58 -16.53
CA PRO A 476 0.50 -2.74 -17.47
C PRO A 476 0.79 -1.23 -17.37
N ARG A 477 1.35 -0.77 -16.25
CA ARG A 477 1.78 0.61 -16.01
C ARG A 477 2.79 0.66 -14.88
N SER A 478 3.88 1.40 -15.08
CA SER A 478 4.83 1.72 -14.02
C SER A 478 4.13 2.57 -12.94
N TYR A 479 4.49 2.36 -11.67
CA TYR A 479 4.07 3.21 -10.55
C TYR A 479 5.32 3.56 -9.75
N LYS A 480 5.69 4.84 -9.78
CA LYS A 480 7.04 5.31 -9.40
C LYS A 480 7.05 6.56 -8.51
N TRP A 481 5.91 7.23 -8.37
CA TRP A 481 5.88 8.61 -7.87
C TRP A 481 5.64 8.72 -6.36
N LEU A 482 4.65 7.99 -5.83
CA LEU A 482 4.18 8.12 -4.45
C LEU A 482 3.91 6.73 -3.85
N ASN A 483 3.76 6.69 -2.52
CA ASN A 483 3.27 5.50 -1.85
C ASN A 483 1.85 5.12 -2.33
N THR A 484 1.74 3.90 -2.85
CA THR A 484 0.48 3.26 -3.28
C THR A 484 0.25 1.91 -2.60
N VAL A 485 1.02 1.61 -1.55
CA VAL A 485 0.95 0.36 -0.78
C VAL A 485 0.00 0.56 0.39
N ASN A 486 -1.15 -0.12 0.33
CA ASN A 486 -2.03 -0.28 1.48
C ASN A 486 -1.44 -1.33 2.44
N LEU A 487 -1.16 -0.93 3.68
CA LEU A 487 -0.53 -1.81 4.67
C LEU A 487 -1.36 -3.05 4.99
N LEU A 488 -2.69 -2.97 4.91
CA LEU A 488 -3.54 -4.14 5.17
C LEU A 488 -3.48 -5.16 4.02
N ASN A 489 -3.37 -4.68 2.77
CA ASN A 489 -3.12 -5.55 1.61
C ASN A 489 -1.75 -6.22 1.73
N ALA A 490 -0.71 -5.44 2.08
CA ALA A 490 0.63 -5.95 2.31
C ALA A 490 0.67 -6.99 3.44
N TRP A 491 0.02 -6.72 4.57
CA TRP A 491 -0.07 -7.65 5.69
C TRP A 491 -0.67 -8.99 5.27
N GLU A 492 -1.78 -8.97 4.53
CA GLU A 492 -2.47 -10.19 4.11
C GLU A 492 -1.56 -11.07 3.24
N GLN A 493 -0.81 -10.47 2.31
CA GLN A 493 0.14 -11.17 1.45
C GLN A 493 1.39 -11.63 2.22
N LEU A 494 2.01 -10.78 3.04
CA LEU A 494 3.19 -11.15 3.83
C LEU A 494 2.87 -12.23 4.86
N ASN A 495 1.66 -12.21 5.43
CA ASN A 495 1.18 -13.26 6.32
C ASN A 495 1.07 -14.61 5.59
N VAL A 496 0.61 -14.62 4.32
CA VAL A 496 0.65 -15.81 3.46
C VAL A 496 2.10 -16.31 3.29
N ALA A 497 3.04 -15.43 2.95
CA ALA A 497 4.43 -15.81 2.71
C ALA A 497 5.12 -16.39 3.95
N PHE A 498 5.08 -15.67 5.07
CA PHE A 498 5.84 -16.03 6.27
C PHE A 498 5.26 -17.25 6.99
N LEU A 499 3.94 -17.45 6.97
CA LEU A 499 3.33 -18.69 7.47
C LEU A 499 3.58 -19.91 6.55
N ASN A 500 4.15 -19.71 5.36
CA ASN A 500 4.52 -20.76 4.43
C ASN A 500 6.05 -20.85 4.22
N ASP A 501 6.83 -20.57 5.26
CA ASP A 501 8.28 -20.76 5.35
C ASP A 501 9.10 -20.01 4.27
N GLN A 502 8.61 -18.87 3.78
CA GLN A 502 9.39 -17.94 2.96
C GLN A 502 10.20 -16.98 3.84
N THR A 503 11.06 -17.54 4.68
CA THR A 503 11.75 -16.82 5.77
C THR A 503 13.28 -16.76 5.62
N GLU A 504 13.86 -17.26 4.53
CA GLU A 504 15.32 -17.12 4.32
C GLU A 504 15.68 -15.72 3.82
N ILE A 505 14.95 -15.18 2.84
CA ILE A 505 15.21 -13.86 2.25
C ILE A 505 13.90 -13.08 2.12
N PHE A 506 13.86 -11.84 2.58
CA PHE A 506 12.86 -10.84 2.23
C PHE A 506 13.54 -9.61 1.67
N ILE A 507 13.21 -9.25 0.43
CA ILE A 507 13.74 -8.07 -0.25
C ILE A 507 12.58 -7.28 -0.86
N LEU A 508 12.54 -5.98 -0.60
CA LEU A 508 11.50 -5.08 -1.06
C LEU A 508 12.05 -4.10 -2.11
N ASN A 509 11.52 -4.09 -3.34
CA ASN A 509 11.77 -2.97 -4.25
C ASN A 509 11.09 -1.71 -3.69
N VAL A 510 11.89 -0.69 -3.40
CA VAL A 510 11.44 0.57 -2.79
C VAL A 510 11.59 1.76 -3.73
N GLY A 511 11.90 1.52 -4.99
CA GLY A 511 12.20 2.57 -5.96
C GLY A 511 13.31 3.48 -5.43
N ASP A 512 12.97 4.77 -5.36
CA ASP A 512 13.81 5.86 -4.87
C ASP A 512 13.99 5.92 -3.34
N LEU A 513 13.51 4.91 -2.58
CA LEU A 513 13.38 4.87 -1.10
C LEU A 513 12.33 5.84 -0.55
N LYS A 514 12.34 7.10 -0.99
CA LYS A 514 11.30 8.10 -0.68
C LYS A 514 10.30 8.15 -1.84
N PRO A 515 8.97 8.27 -1.59
CA PRO A 515 8.31 8.48 -0.31
C PRO A 515 7.54 7.23 0.17
N VAL A 516 8.20 6.07 0.24
CA VAL A 516 7.61 4.79 0.72
C VAL A 516 8.13 4.37 2.10
N GLU A 517 8.45 5.34 2.95
CA GLU A 517 9.05 5.12 4.27
C GLU A 517 8.16 4.25 5.19
N VAL A 518 6.86 4.49 5.19
CA VAL A 518 5.90 3.77 6.05
C VAL A 518 5.80 2.29 5.64
N PRO A 519 5.59 1.92 4.36
CA PRO A 519 5.68 0.53 3.91
C PRO A 519 7.03 -0.13 4.23
N ILE A 520 8.16 0.55 4.00
CA ILE A 520 9.49 -0.01 4.33
C ILE A 520 9.56 -0.39 5.81
N HIS A 521 9.16 0.53 6.70
CA HIS A 521 9.20 0.30 8.13
C HIS A 521 8.29 -0.87 8.53
N PHE A 522 7.05 -0.87 8.04
CA PHE A 522 6.07 -1.91 8.35
C PHE A 522 6.54 -3.31 7.93
N MET A 523 7.02 -3.43 6.69
CA MET A 523 7.40 -4.73 6.14
C MET A 523 8.69 -5.26 6.75
N LEU A 524 9.66 -4.40 7.06
CA LEU A 524 10.89 -4.81 7.75
C LEU A 524 10.64 -5.16 9.22
N ASP A 525 9.71 -4.47 9.90
CA ASP A 525 9.24 -4.86 11.23
C ASP A 525 8.60 -6.26 11.19
N MET A 526 7.71 -6.53 10.23
CA MET A 526 7.14 -7.87 10.05
C MET A 526 8.22 -8.94 9.78
N ALA A 527 9.23 -8.61 8.96
CA ALA A 527 10.32 -9.54 8.65
C ALA A 527 11.28 -9.76 9.83
N TYR A 528 11.35 -8.82 10.78
CA TYR A 528 12.14 -8.96 12.00
C TYR A 528 11.37 -9.74 13.08
N ASP A 529 10.16 -9.30 13.43
CA ASP A 529 9.27 -9.90 14.42
C ASP A 529 7.80 -9.57 14.11
N ASN A 530 7.02 -10.58 13.71
CA ASN A 530 5.59 -10.42 13.41
C ASN A 530 4.67 -10.84 14.56
N THR A 531 5.18 -11.11 15.77
CA THR A 531 4.36 -11.63 16.89
C THR A 531 3.25 -10.67 17.32
N ALA A 532 3.45 -9.36 17.13
CA ALA A 532 2.44 -8.32 17.37
C ALA A 532 1.51 -8.05 16.17
N LEU A 533 1.71 -8.74 15.04
CA LEU A 533 1.03 -8.53 13.76
C LEU A 533 0.34 -9.82 13.27
N THR A 534 -0.28 -10.56 14.19
CA THR A 534 -0.94 -11.85 13.89
C THR A 534 -2.41 -11.70 13.47
N HIS A 535 -3.00 -10.52 13.66
CA HIS A 535 -4.39 -10.20 13.33
C HIS A 535 -4.48 -8.93 12.47
N PRO A 536 -5.43 -8.81 11.53
CA PRO A 536 -5.54 -7.62 10.64
C PRO A 536 -5.70 -6.31 11.41
N THR A 537 -6.43 -6.31 12.53
CA THR A 537 -6.59 -5.12 13.39
C THR A 537 -5.26 -4.60 13.95
N ASN A 538 -4.24 -5.46 14.07
CA ASN A 538 -2.92 -5.04 14.54
C ASN A 538 -2.21 -4.11 13.56
N VAL A 539 -2.56 -4.12 12.27
CA VAL A 539 -2.01 -3.18 11.27
C VAL A 539 -2.36 -1.73 11.64
N THR A 540 -3.60 -1.49 12.06
CA THR A 540 -4.02 -0.17 12.55
C THR A 540 -3.26 0.20 13.83
N THR A 541 -3.15 -0.73 14.78
CA THR A 541 -2.44 -0.48 16.04
C THR A 541 -0.95 -0.20 15.81
N TRP A 542 -0.31 -0.89 14.86
CA TRP A 542 1.07 -0.63 14.48
C TRP A 542 1.23 0.76 13.90
N LEU A 543 0.33 1.19 13.00
CA LEU A 543 0.41 2.52 12.40
C LEU A 543 0.17 3.65 13.41
N ASP A 544 -0.73 3.46 14.37
CA ASP A 544 -0.93 4.38 15.50
C ASP A 544 0.33 4.49 16.37
N SER A 545 1.00 3.36 16.61
CA SER A 545 2.27 3.30 17.35
C SER A 545 3.39 4.00 16.57
N TRP A 546 3.52 3.74 15.27
CA TRP A 546 4.47 4.42 14.39
C TRP A 546 4.27 5.93 14.40
N ALA A 547 3.02 6.40 14.27
CA ALA A 547 2.71 7.83 14.28
C ALA A 547 3.03 8.46 15.65
N THR A 548 2.80 7.72 16.74
CA THR A 548 3.12 8.17 18.10
C THR A 548 4.63 8.23 18.35
N LYS A 549 5.41 7.23 17.90
CA LYS A 549 6.87 7.25 17.99
C LYS A 549 7.48 8.36 17.12
N THR A 550 6.88 8.64 15.96
CA THR A 550 7.40 9.64 15.00
C THR A 550 7.04 11.07 15.39
N PHE A 551 5.80 11.33 15.82
CA PHE A 551 5.27 12.68 16.02
C PHE A 551 4.83 12.98 17.46
N GLY A 552 5.01 12.04 18.40
CA GLY A 552 4.55 12.17 19.78
C GLY A 552 3.07 11.81 19.97
N ALA A 553 2.59 11.82 21.21
CA ALA A 553 1.26 11.30 21.58
C ALA A 553 0.07 12.09 21.00
N GLN A 554 0.27 13.35 20.61
CA GLN A 554 -0.74 14.18 19.95
C GLN A 554 -0.04 14.97 18.85
N PRO A 555 -0.57 15.04 17.61
CA PRO A 555 -1.85 14.51 17.11
C PRO A 555 -1.72 13.13 16.42
N SER A 556 -0.98 12.16 16.97
CA SER A 556 -0.60 10.91 16.26
C SER A 556 -1.75 10.13 15.62
N ARG A 557 -2.91 10.01 16.27
CA ARG A 557 -4.06 9.30 15.69
C ARG A 557 -4.56 9.93 14.38
N LYS A 558 -4.57 11.26 14.27
CA LYS A 558 -4.95 11.96 13.04
C LYS A 558 -3.88 11.79 11.96
N VAL A 559 -2.61 11.75 12.35
CA VAL A 559 -1.52 11.42 11.42
C VAL A 559 -1.69 9.99 10.87
N ALA A 560 -1.92 9.01 11.75
CA ALA A 560 -2.16 7.62 11.34
C ALA A 560 -3.40 7.49 10.46
N GLU A 561 -4.48 8.21 10.78
CA GLU A 561 -5.70 8.28 9.96
C GLU A 561 -5.41 8.78 8.55
N VAL A 562 -4.67 9.89 8.42
CA VAL A 562 -4.30 10.45 7.11
C VAL A 562 -3.38 9.50 6.34
N VAL A 563 -2.39 8.89 7.00
CA VAL A 563 -1.45 7.96 6.35
C VAL A 563 -2.15 6.69 5.86
N ARG A 564 -3.03 6.11 6.67
CA ARG A 564 -3.90 5.00 6.26
C ARG A 564 -4.83 5.42 5.13
N GLY A 565 -5.40 6.62 5.22
CA GLY A 565 -6.34 7.15 4.24
C GLY A 565 -5.73 7.33 2.86
N TYR A 566 -4.61 8.05 2.74
CA TYR A 566 -4.00 8.29 1.42
C TYR A 566 -3.43 7.01 0.81
N SER A 567 -2.86 6.11 1.63
CA SER A 567 -2.28 4.86 1.14
C SER A 567 -3.34 3.93 0.59
N TRP A 568 -4.50 3.82 1.26
CA TRP A 568 -5.67 3.13 0.73
C TRP A 568 -6.20 3.80 -0.54
N LEU A 569 -6.45 5.12 -0.53
CA LEU A 569 -7.03 5.80 -1.70
C LEU A 569 -6.11 5.72 -2.93
N ASN A 570 -4.79 5.78 -2.76
CA ASN A 570 -3.80 5.58 -3.82
C ASN A 570 -3.71 4.11 -4.27
N SER A 571 -4.01 3.14 -3.40
CA SER A 571 -3.99 1.71 -3.78
C SER A 571 -5.21 1.32 -4.64
N ARG A 572 -6.31 2.08 -4.56
CA ARG A 572 -7.53 1.83 -5.36
C ARG A 572 -7.23 1.81 -6.85
N ILE A 573 -6.57 2.87 -7.32
CA ILE A 573 -6.01 3.00 -8.66
C ILE A 573 -4.70 3.77 -8.51
N LYS A 574 -3.60 3.19 -8.99
CA LYS A 574 -2.27 3.83 -8.92
C LYS A 574 -2.32 5.22 -9.61
N PRO A 575 -1.67 6.27 -9.08
CA PRO A 575 -1.70 7.63 -9.64
C PRO A 575 -1.45 7.69 -11.15
N GLU A 576 -0.47 6.94 -11.66
CA GLU A 576 -0.07 6.91 -13.07
C GLU A 576 -1.07 6.20 -14.00
N LEU A 577 -2.04 5.45 -13.42
CA LEU A 577 -3.16 4.84 -14.13
C LEU A 577 -4.38 5.76 -14.23
N LEU A 578 -4.44 6.83 -13.42
CA LEU A 578 -5.55 7.77 -13.43
C LEU A 578 -5.66 8.49 -14.78
N ASN A 579 -6.90 8.64 -15.24
CA ASN A 579 -7.23 9.42 -16.41
C ASN A 579 -8.62 10.06 -16.26
N SER A 580 -9.05 10.83 -17.27
CA SER A 580 -10.31 11.58 -17.24
C SER A 580 -11.57 10.72 -17.22
N THR A 581 -11.47 9.41 -17.46
CA THR A 581 -12.59 8.47 -17.46
C THR A 581 -12.51 7.44 -16.33
N THR A 582 -11.49 7.50 -15.46
CA THR A 582 -11.35 6.57 -14.33
C THR A 582 -12.51 6.68 -13.37
N TRP A 583 -12.90 7.90 -13.00
CA TRP A 583 -14.04 8.15 -12.12
C TRP A 583 -15.19 8.71 -12.94
N SER A 584 -16.31 8.00 -12.96
CA SER A 584 -17.51 8.41 -13.66
C SER A 584 -18.04 9.73 -13.13
N VAL A 585 -18.23 10.69 -14.03
CA VAL A 585 -18.82 11.99 -13.75
C VAL A 585 -20.32 12.02 -13.99
N THR A 586 -20.92 10.90 -14.40
CA THR A 586 -22.35 10.80 -14.72
C THR A 586 -23.08 9.71 -13.92
N GLN A 587 -22.38 8.65 -13.50
CA GLN A 587 -22.99 7.49 -12.86
C GLN A 587 -22.67 7.43 -11.36
N HIS A 588 -23.69 7.11 -10.55
CA HIS A 588 -23.58 6.75 -9.14
C HIS A 588 -22.86 7.76 -8.23
N SER A 589 -22.80 9.03 -8.64
CA SER A 589 -22.01 10.06 -7.95
C SER A 589 -20.56 9.64 -7.70
N GLU A 590 -19.97 8.82 -8.58
CA GLU A 590 -18.68 8.16 -8.34
C GLU A 590 -17.56 9.19 -8.14
N ALA A 591 -17.40 10.13 -9.07
CA ALA A 591 -16.42 11.21 -8.96
C ALA A 591 -16.60 12.05 -7.69
N GLU A 592 -17.84 12.35 -7.29
CA GLU A 592 -18.11 13.09 -6.06
C GLU A 592 -17.73 12.29 -4.81
N SER A 593 -18.00 10.98 -4.79
CA SER A 593 -17.64 10.11 -3.66
C SER A 593 -16.12 10.03 -3.47
N VAL A 594 -15.36 9.94 -4.57
CA VAL A 594 -13.89 9.92 -4.55
C VAL A 594 -13.34 11.26 -4.06
N LEU A 595 -13.85 12.38 -4.57
CA LEU A 595 -13.43 13.70 -4.12
C LEU A 595 -13.80 13.97 -2.66
N SER A 596 -14.94 13.47 -2.17
CA SER A 596 -15.32 13.60 -0.76
C SER A 596 -14.27 12.97 0.15
N ARG A 597 -13.84 11.74 -0.15
CA ARG A 597 -12.81 11.04 0.64
C ARG A 597 -11.47 11.77 0.63
N TRP A 598 -11.05 12.28 -0.53
CA TRP A 598 -9.84 13.12 -0.59
C TRP A 598 -10.00 14.43 0.19
N ASN A 599 -11.17 15.08 0.10
CA ASN A 599 -11.45 16.33 0.82
C ASN A 599 -11.47 16.14 2.35
N GLU A 600 -11.97 14.99 2.84
CA GLU A 600 -11.90 14.62 4.27
C GLU A 600 -10.44 14.64 4.75
N LEU A 601 -9.53 13.95 4.05
CA LEU A 601 -8.11 13.91 4.41
C LEU A 601 -7.42 15.26 4.25
N VAL A 602 -7.70 15.96 3.15
CA VAL A 602 -7.15 17.31 2.91
C VAL A 602 -7.59 18.29 3.99
N SER A 603 -8.84 18.20 4.46
CA SER A 603 -9.34 19.02 5.57
C SER A 603 -8.56 18.74 6.86
N ILE A 604 -8.35 17.47 7.22
CA ILE A 604 -7.55 17.12 8.41
C ILE A 604 -6.12 17.68 8.27
N VAL A 605 -5.49 17.49 7.10
CA VAL A 605 -4.13 18.00 6.83
C VAL A 605 -4.07 19.52 6.91
N GLN A 606 -4.96 20.25 6.23
CA GLN A 606 -4.87 21.70 6.09
C GLN A 606 -5.40 22.45 7.32
N ASN A 607 -6.51 21.99 7.91
CA ASN A 607 -7.19 22.71 8.97
C ASN A 607 -6.72 22.31 10.37
N GLU A 608 -6.14 21.11 10.53
CA GLU A 608 -5.81 20.57 11.85
C GLU A 608 -4.31 20.30 12.01
N LEU A 609 -3.70 19.54 11.09
CA LEU A 609 -2.30 19.13 11.22
C LEU A 609 -1.31 20.22 10.79
N THR A 610 -1.59 20.93 9.69
CA THR A 610 -0.72 22.00 9.20
C THR A 610 -0.54 23.12 10.25
N PRO A 611 -1.61 23.66 10.88
CA PRO A 611 -1.46 24.65 11.94
C PRO A 611 -0.71 24.12 13.16
N TYR A 612 -0.80 22.82 13.44
CA TYR A 612 -0.10 22.19 14.56
C TYR A 612 1.41 22.09 14.31
N PHE A 613 1.83 21.60 13.14
CA PHE A 613 3.25 21.35 12.85
C PHE A 613 4.00 22.58 12.34
N LYS A 614 3.31 23.58 11.79
CA LYS A 614 3.95 24.77 11.22
C LYS A 614 4.76 25.50 12.29
N GLY A 615 6.06 25.70 12.01
CA GLY A 615 7.00 26.34 12.93
C GLY A 615 7.57 25.40 14.02
N THR A 616 7.20 24.12 14.03
CA THR A 616 7.81 23.11 14.89
C THR A 616 9.03 22.47 14.21
N PRO A 617 9.97 21.85 14.96
CA PRO A 617 11.08 21.11 14.37
C PRO A 617 10.66 19.93 13.48
N ASN A 618 9.43 19.43 13.63
CA ASN A 618 8.89 18.32 12.85
C ASN A 618 8.06 18.78 11.63
N TRP A 619 8.13 20.05 11.24
CA TRP A 619 7.45 20.56 10.04
C TRP A 619 7.84 19.78 8.79
N ASP A 620 9.14 19.60 8.53
CA ASP A 620 9.62 18.92 7.33
C ASP A 620 9.21 17.44 7.33
N ALA A 621 9.33 16.76 8.48
CA ALA A 621 8.88 15.38 8.65
C ALA A 621 7.37 15.21 8.40
N PHE A 622 6.55 16.11 8.96
CA PHE A 622 5.11 16.12 8.74
C PHE A 622 4.78 16.36 7.26
N TYR A 623 5.42 17.36 6.64
CA TYR A 623 5.11 17.72 5.26
C TYR A 623 5.42 16.56 4.31
N GLN A 624 6.59 15.93 4.46
CA GLN A 624 7.01 14.87 3.54
C GLN A 624 6.31 13.53 3.76
N LEU A 625 6.00 13.14 5.01
CA LEU A 625 5.39 11.83 5.33
C LEU A 625 3.85 11.84 5.29
N VAL A 626 3.23 13.01 5.45
CA VAL A 626 1.78 13.15 5.68
C VAL A 626 1.14 14.13 4.71
N ALA A 627 1.60 15.38 4.69
CA ALA A 627 0.90 16.44 3.96
C ALA A 627 1.03 16.27 2.45
N TYR A 628 2.25 16.12 1.93
CA TYR A 628 2.51 16.09 0.51
C TYR A 628 1.84 14.92 -0.22
N PRO A 629 1.97 13.64 0.23
CA PRO A 629 1.28 12.52 -0.43
C PRO A 629 -0.24 12.73 -0.50
N THR A 630 -0.82 13.32 0.56
CA THR A 630 -2.26 13.61 0.62
C THR A 630 -2.66 14.72 -0.35
N LEU A 631 -1.95 15.86 -0.33
CA LEU A 631 -2.27 17.03 -1.14
C LEU A 631 -2.03 16.77 -2.63
N ALA A 632 -0.93 16.10 -2.98
CA ALA A 632 -0.57 15.79 -4.36
C ALA A 632 -1.54 14.79 -5.00
N SER A 633 -1.85 13.68 -4.31
CA SER A 633 -2.84 12.70 -4.82
C SER A 633 -4.26 13.28 -4.92
N ALA A 634 -4.67 14.10 -3.96
CA ALA A 634 -5.96 14.80 -4.04
C ALA A 634 -6.00 15.78 -5.22
N ASN A 635 -4.92 16.52 -5.47
CA ASN A 635 -4.79 17.42 -6.62
C ASN A 635 -4.88 16.65 -7.95
N LEU A 636 -4.18 15.51 -8.08
CA LEU A 636 -4.21 14.68 -9.28
C LEU A 636 -5.61 14.14 -9.59
N ASN A 637 -6.34 13.67 -8.57
CA ASN A 637 -7.73 13.23 -8.73
C ASN A 637 -8.65 14.38 -9.14
N ARG A 638 -8.52 15.56 -8.52
CA ARG A 638 -9.25 16.78 -8.93
C ARG A 638 -8.93 17.16 -10.37
N LEU A 639 -7.67 17.06 -10.79
CA LEU A 639 -7.23 17.36 -12.15
C LEU A 639 -7.94 16.45 -13.15
N HIS A 640 -7.86 15.13 -12.98
CA HIS A 640 -8.46 14.20 -13.94
C HIS A 640 -9.99 14.26 -13.95
N ILE A 641 -10.64 14.49 -12.81
CA ILE A 641 -12.09 14.71 -12.77
C ILE A 641 -12.47 16.04 -13.44
N ALA A 642 -11.69 17.11 -13.27
CA ALA A 642 -11.91 18.37 -13.97
C ALA A 642 -11.76 18.20 -15.50
N VAL A 643 -10.78 17.43 -15.97
CA VAL A 643 -10.65 17.07 -17.40
C VAL A 643 -11.85 16.25 -17.87
N GLY A 644 -12.32 15.27 -17.09
CA GLY A 644 -13.50 14.47 -17.41
C GLY A 644 -14.75 15.34 -17.57
N ARG A 645 -14.98 16.26 -16.63
CA ARG A 645 -16.08 17.23 -16.69
C ARG A 645 -15.93 18.22 -17.84
N ASN A 646 -14.72 18.69 -18.12
CA ASN A 646 -14.42 19.55 -19.27
C ASN A 646 -14.78 18.87 -20.59
N ASN A 647 -14.32 17.63 -20.79
CA ASN A 647 -14.60 16.87 -22.02
C ASN A 647 -16.11 16.62 -22.18
N LEU A 648 -16.81 16.26 -21.10
CA LEU A 648 -18.27 16.07 -21.13
C LEU A 648 -19.01 17.39 -21.41
N ALA A 649 -18.68 18.47 -20.71
CA ALA A 649 -19.31 19.77 -20.92
C ALA A 649 -19.09 20.30 -22.36
N GLY A 650 -17.92 20.00 -22.94
CA GLY A 650 -17.60 20.31 -24.34
C GLY A 650 -18.55 19.60 -25.32
N THR A 651 -18.80 18.29 -25.16
CA THR A 651 -19.77 17.58 -26.01
C THR A 651 -21.21 18.06 -25.77
N GLN A 652 -21.49 18.56 -24.57
CA GLN A 652 -22.77 19.13 -24.18
C GLN A 652 -22.94 20.60 -24.62
N ALA A 653 -21.94 21.21 -25.28
CA ALA A 653 -21.95 22.61 -25.69
C ALA A 653 -22.30 23.57 -24.54
N LYS A 654 -21.73 23.32 -23.36
CA LYS A 654 -21.90 24.17 -22.17
C LYS A 654 -20.71 25.09 -22.00
N ASN A 655 -20.97 26.35 -21.65
CA ASN A 655 -19.91 27.30 -21.31
C ASN A 655 -19.00 26.81 -20.17
N SER A 656 -19.53 25.97 -19.26
CA SER A 656 -18.76 25.37 -18.17
C SER A 656 -17.60 24.50 -18.61
N ALA A 657 -17.55 24.06 -19.88
CA ALA A 657 -16.35 23.47 -20.45
C ALA A 657 -15.13 24.40 -20.26
N ASN A 658 -15.28 25.70 -20.53
CA ASN A 658 -14.20 26.67 -20.43
C ASN A 658 -13.72 26.87 -18.97
N HIS A 659 -14.64 26.87 -18.00
CA HIS A 659 -14.30 26.89 -16.58
C HIS A 659 -13.46 25.67 -16.18
N TYR A 660 -13.92 24.46 -16.52
CA TYR A 660 -13.20 23.24 -16.18
C TYR A 660 -11.84 23.16 -16.89
N ALA A 661 -11.70 23.75 -18.09
CA ALA A 661 -10.42 23.86 -18.76
C ALA A 661 -9.43 24.78 -17.99
N VAL A 662 -9.90 25.91 -17.48
CA VAL A 662 -9.10 26.81 -16.62
C VAL A 662 -8.75 26.13 -15.30
N LEU A 663 -9.71 25.43 -14.68
CA LEU A 663 -9.48 24.68 -13.45
C LEU A 663 -8.43 23.59 -13.64
N ALA A 664 -8.53 22.79 -14.71
CA ALA A 664 -7.54 21.75 -15.03
C ALA A 664 -6.14 22.35 -15.22
N ARG A 665 -6.01 23.48 -15.93
CA ARG A 665 -4.72 24.19 -16.06
C ARG A 665 -4.16 24.65 -14.72
N ARG A 666 -5.02 25.14 -13.81
CA ARG A 666 -4.60 25.55 -12.45
C ARG A 666 -4.14 24.36 -11.62
N LEU A 667 -4.89 23.26 -11.63
CA LEU A 667 -4.53 22.04 -10.89
C LEU A 667 -3.23 21.41 -11.42
N PHE A 668 -3.01 21.45 -12.74
CA PHE A 668 -1.75 21.04 -13.35
C PHE A 668 -0.57 21.94 -12.95
N ALA A 669 -0.76 23.25 -12.85
CA ALA A 669 0.27 24.15 -12.32
C ALA A 669 0.53 23.92 -10.82
N HIS A 670 -0.54 23.67 -10.05
CA HIS A 670 -0.45 23.42 -8.61
C HIS A 670 0.30 22.12 -8.28
N ASP A 671 0.22 21.11 -9.15
CA ASP A 671 1.05 19.89 -9.04
C ASP A 671 2.56 20.23 -8.98
N ALA A 672 3.02 21.09 -9.88
CA ALA A 672 4.41 21.55 -9.91
C ALA A 672 4.77 22.41 -8.67
N GLU A 673 3.84 23.21 -8.16
CA GLU A 673 4.02 23.99 -6.92
C GLU A 673 4.18 23.09 -5.69
N LEU A 674 3.39 22.01 -5.60
CA LEU A 674 3.49 21.02 -4.53
C LEU A 674 4.85 20.32 -4.59
N ALA A 675 5.28 19.89 -5.78
CA ALA A 675 6.59 19.25 -5.97
C ALA A 675 7.74 20.21 -5.59
N ALA A 676 7.67 21.48 -6.00
CA ALA A 676 8.65 22.50 -5.61
C ALA A 676 8.68 22.73 -4.08
N SER A 677 7.53 22.69 -3.43
CA SER A 677 7.43 22.81 -1.96
C SER A 677 8.10 21.63 -1.25
N TYR A 678 7.97 20.41 -1.80
CA TYR A 678 8.70 19.24 -1.29
C TYR A 678 10.21 19.38 -1.51
N HIS A 679 10.64 19.82 -2.70
CA HIS A 679 12.06 20.01 -3.01
C HIS A 679 12.74 21.05 -2.14
N ALA A 680 11.99 22.00 -1.57
CA ALA A 680 12.51 23.06 -0.70
C ALA A 680 12.71 22.65 0.77
N LEU A 681 12.17 21.50 1.20
CA LEU A 681 12.28 21.02 2.59
C LEU A 681 13.74 20.82 3.01
N GLY A 682 14.03 21.03 4.29
CA GLY A 682 15.36 20.86 4.86
C GLY A 682 16.42 21.72 4.16
N ASP A 683 16.09 22.96 3.80
CA ASP A 683 16.95 23.85 3.00
C ASP A 683 17.39 23.25 1.66
N GLY A 684 16.48 22.54 0.97
CA GLY A 684 16.76 21.88 -0.30
C GLY A 684 17.32 20.47 -0.18
N LYS A 685 17.36 19.89 1.03
CA LYS A 685 17.85 18.53 1.28
C LYS A 685 17.18 17.51 0.37
N TRP A 686 15.89 17.65 0.04
CA TRP A 686 15.13 16.69 -0.76
C TRP A 686 14.86 17.12 -2.20
N ASN A 687 15.65 18.06 -2.72
CA ASN A 687 15.57 18.47 -4.11
C ASN A 687 15.68 17.24 -5.05
N HIS A 688 14.88 17.23 -6.13
CA HIS A 688 14.70 16.12 -7.09
C HIS A 688 13.86 14.91 -6.65
N MET A 689 13.62 14.65 -5.37
CA MET A 689 12.88 13.43 -4.97
C MET A 689 11.46 13.35 -5.54
N MET A 690 10.81 14.48 -5.80
CA MET A 690 9.50 14.56 -6.49
C MET A 690 9.61 14.92 -7.99
N SER A 691 10.67 14.50 -8.68
CA SER A 691 10.89 14.83 -10.10
C SER A 691 10.35 13.79 -11.10
N GLN A 692 9.80 12.67 -10.61
CA GLN A 692 9.22 11.61 -11.42
C GLN A 692 7.99 12.12 -12.21
N PRO A 693 8.00 12.05 -13.55
CA PRO A 693 6.81 12.34 -14.34
C PRO A 693 5.70 11.31 -14.09
N HIS A 694 4.48 11.78 -13.89
CA HIS A 694 3.33 10.96 -13.47
C HIS A 694 2.00 11.37 -14.13
N ILE A 695 1.99 12.42 -14.97
CA ILE A 695 0.78 12.89 -15.68
C ILE A 695 0.96 12.72 -17.20
N GLY A 696 0.06 11.96 -17.83
CA GLY A 696 -0.01 11.85 -19.30
C GLY A 696 0.65 10.61 -19.91
N SER A 697 0.84 9.53 -19.13
CA SER A 697 1.39 8.26 -19.59
C SER A 697 0.61 7.65 -20.78
N GLN A 698 1.28 7.38 -21.90
CA GLN A 698 0.65 6.87 -23.14
C GLN A 698 0.68 5.35 -23.29
N TYR A 699 1.63 4.69 -22.63
CA TYR A 699 1.79 3.23 -22.59
C TYR A 699 2.34 2.84 -21.21
N TRP A 700 2.83 1.61 -21.02
CA TRP A 700 3.26 1.15 -19.70
C TRP A 700 4.28 2.07 -19.01
N GLN A 701 5.13 2.80 -19.74
CA GLN A 701 6.16 3.65 -19.15
C GLN A 701 5.70 5.08 -18.83
N GLN A 702 6.44 5.78 -17.96
CA GLN A 702 6.26 7.21 -17.70
C GLN A 702 6.42 8.07 -18.98
N PRO A 703 5.73 9.22 -19.06
CA PRO A 703 6.05 10.23 -20.06
C PRO A 703 7.41 10.88 -19.75
N MET A 704 8.04 11.49 -20.75
CA MET A 704 9.33 12.17 -20.53
C MET A 704 9.19 13.47 -19.72
N ARG A 705 7.97 14.03 -19.65
CA ARG A 705 7.57 15.19 -18.84
C ARG A 705 6.09 15.07 -18.52
N ASN A 706 5.64 15.68 -17.42
CA ASN A 706 4.22 15.82 -17.13
C ASN A 706 3.52 16.55 -18.29
N MET A 707 2.41 15.98 -18.77
CA MET A 707 1.62 16.50 -19.88
C MET A 707 0.15 16.60 -19.46
N LEU A 708 -0.38 17.83 -19.46
CA LEU A 708 -1.80 18.08 -19.25
C LEU A 708 -2.63 17.35 -20.32
N PRO A 709 -3.63 16.54 -19.95
CA PRO A 709 -4.54 15.93 -20.91
C PRO A 709 -5.25 16.96 -21.82
N PRO A 710 -5.70 16.55 -23.02
CA PRO A 710 -6.45 17.43 -23.93
C PRO A 710 -7.66 18.06 -23.25
N LEU A 711 -7.91 19.34 -23.55
CA LEU A 711 -9.02 20.12 -23.02
C LEU A 711 -9.92 20.62 -24.15
N ALA A 712 -11.23 20.56 -23.94
CA ALA A 712 -12.23 21.21 -24.78
C ALA A 712 -12.38 22.69 -24.40
N TYR A 713 -12.56 23.55 -25.40
CA TYR A 713 -13.03 24.92 -25.23
C TYR A 713 -14.23 25.13 -26.16
N VAL A 714 -15.30 25.72 -25.64
CA VAL A 714 -16.48 26.09 -26.43
C VAL A 714 -16.39 27.58 -26.78
N ASP A 715 -16.85 27.93 -27.98
CA ASP A 715 -16.95 29.32 -28.41
C ASP A 715 -18.11 30.01 -27.69
N VAL A 716 -17.82 31.16 -27.09
CA VAL A 716 -18.75 31.95 -26.28
C VAL A 716 -18.90 33.37 -26.83
N ALA A 717 -18.17 33.76 -27.87
CA ALA A 717 -18.12 35.16 -28.30
C ALA A 717 -19.30 35.53 -29.21
N GLY A 718 -20.10 36.52 -28.79
CA GLY A 718 -21.13 37.16 -29.57
C GLY A 718 -20.60 37.76 -30.88
N GLN A 719 -20.82 37.06 -31.99
CA GLN A 719 -20.94 37.71 -33.27
C GLN A 719 -22.42 38.05 -33.46
N SER A 720 -22.69 39.33 -33.71
CA SER A 720 -23.99 39.81 -34.16
C SER A 720 -24.61 38.81 -35.12
N TRP A 721 -25.81 38.35 -34.78
CA TRP A 721 -26.69 37.41 -35.50
C TRP A 721 -26.18 36.79 -36.82
N PRO A 722 -26.26 35.44 -36.97
CA PRO A 722 -26.92 34.50 -36.06
C PRO A 722 -26.01 34.09 -34.88
N ASN A 723 -26.58 34.05 -33.67
CA ASN A 723 -25.92 33.61 -32.45
C ASN A 723 -25.42 32.16 -32.61
N THR A 724 -24.24 31.83 -32.11
CA THR A 724 -23.53 30.55 -32.38
C THR A 724 -24.13 29.35 -31.63
N ALA A 725 -24.94 29.57 -30.60
CA ALA A 725 -25.62 28.49 -29.87
C ALA A 725 -26.90 28.03 -30.60
N MET A 726 -26.76 27.02 -31.46
CA MET A 726 -27.86 26.43 -32.24
C MET A 726 -29.04 25.92 -31.39
N ALA A 727 -28.81 25.62 -30.11
CA ALA A 727 -29.80 25.07 -29.19
C ALA A 727 -30.43 26.10 -28.23
N GLY A 728 -30.01 27.37 -28.29
CA GLY A 728 -30.44 28.43 -27.38
C GLY A 728 -29.53 28.63 -26.16
N ASN A 729 -29.89 29.61 -25.32
CA ASN A 729 -29.02 30.17 -24.28
C ASN A 729 -28.86 29.28 -23.04
N ILE A 730 -29.70 28.24 -22.87
CA ILE A 730 -29.62 27.32 -21.73
C ILE A 730 -29.35 25.89 -22.19
N ARG A 731 -28.64 25.13 -21.36
CA ARG A 731 -28.40 23.70 -21.52
C ARG A 731 -28.70 22.99 -20.20
N VAL A 732 -29.41 21.88 -20.27
CA VAL A 732 -29.90 21.07 -19.15
C VAL A 732 -29.35 19.66 -19.33
N SER A 733 -28.65 19.13 -18.33
CA SER A 733 -28.25 17.72 -18.28
C SER A 733 -28.70 17.08 -16.97
N VAL A 734 -28.76 15.75 -16.93
CA VAL A 734 -29.32 15.00 -15.79
C VAL A 734 -28.37 13.90 -15.33
N ASP A 735 -28.38 13.58 -14.03
CA ASP A 735 -27.64 12.44 -13.48
C ASP A 735 -27.95 11.15 -14.27
N GLY A 736 -26.94 10.31 -14.48
CA GLY A 736 -27.06 9.05 -15.23
C GLY A 736 -27.00 9.20 -16.76
N SER A 737 -26.91 10.41 -17.29
CA SER A 737 -26.82 10.66 -18.75
C SER A 737 -25.61 11.52 -19.13
N MET A 738 -25.08 11.27 -20.32
CA MET A 738 -24.09 12.16 -20.96
C MET A 738 -24.75 13.23 -21.85
N GLY A 739 -26.07 13.17 -22.05
CA GLY A 739 -26.84 14.07 -22.91
C GLY A 739 -27.00 15.50 -22.37
N ALA A 740 -27.47 16.40 -23.23
CA ALA A 740 -27.84 17.76 -22.90
C ALA A 740 -28.98 18.28 -23.79
N TRP A 741 -29.95 18.95 -23.16
CA TRP A 741 -31.18 19.47 -23.74
C TRP A 741 -31.32 20.98 -23.49
N PRO A 742 -32.12 21.74 -24.25
CA PRO A 742 -32.66 21.39 -25.57
C PRO A 742 -31.53 21.26 -26.61
N GLY A 743 -31.81 20.69 -27.78
CA GLY A 743 -30.85 20.54 -28.89
C GLY A 743 -30.38 19.10 -29.10
N ASP A 744 -29.66 18.86 -30.20
CA ASP A 744 -29.17 17.54 -30.55
C ASP A 744 -27.86 17.20 -29.83
N ASN A 745 -27.79 15.98 -29.30
CA ASN A 745 -26.61 15.37 -28.72
C ASN A 745 -26.79 13.85 -28.83
N GLN A 746 -25.79 13.14 -29.35
CA GLN A 746 -25.83 11.69 -29.56
C GLN A 746 -26.12 10.87 -28.28
N TYR A 747 -25.94 11.47 -27.10
CA TYR A 747 -26.20 10.84 -25.80
C TYR A 747 -27.57 11.19 -25.20
N ASN A 748 -28.42 11.95 -25.91
CA ASN A 748 -29.77 12.24 -25.43
C ASN A 748 -30.63 10.97 -25.38
N CYS A 749 -30.62 10.18 -26.45
CA CYS A 749 -31.30 8.88 -26.57
C CYS A 749 -30.88 8.21 -27.90
N ALA A 750 -31.33 6.97 -28.14
CA ALA A 750 -31.01 6.21 -29.36
C ALA A 750 -31.58 6.82 -30.67
N ASP A 751 -32.60 7.67 -30.59
CA ASP A 751 -33.27 8.28 -31.76
C ASP A 751 -32.55 9.53 -32.30
N GLY A 752 -31.51 10.03 -31.63
CA GLY A 752 -30.75 11.22 -32.03
C GLY A 752 -31.60 12.50 -32.04
N TYR A 753 -31.84 13.08 -33.22
CA TYR A 753 -32.47 14.40 -33.39
C TYR A 753 -33.90 14.54 -32.85
N ASN A 754 -34.61 13.44 -32.53
CA ASN A 754 -36.00 13.44 -32.07
C ASN A 754 -36.16 12.95 -30.62
N CYS A 755 -35.10 13.03 -29.82
CA CYS A 755 -35.18 12.58 -28.43
C CYS A 755 -36.21 13.35 -27.61
N PRO A 756 -36.98 12.66 -26.75
CA PRO A 756 -37.85 13.33 -25.81
C PRO A 756 -37.03 14.09 -24.77
N ASP A 757 -37.75 14.85 -23.96
CA ASP A 757 -37.23 15.44 -22.73
C ASP A 757 -36.58 14.37 -21.82
N PRO A 758 -35.58 14.74 -21.02
CA PRO A 758 -34.77 13.78 -20.27
C PRO A 758 -35.56 13.12 -19.12
N SER A 759 -35.35 11.81 -18.95
CA SER A 759 -35.75 11.08 -17.75
C SER A 759 -34.53 10.77 -16.91
N LEU A 760 -34.62 11.02 -15.60
CA LEU A 760 -33.65 10.53 -14.62
C LEU A 760 -33.79 9.02 -14.45
N ARG A 761 -32.69 8.36 -14.05
CA ARG A 761 -32.74 6.96 -13.61
C ARG A 761 -33.81 6.81 -12.52
N PRO A 762 -34.72 5.83 -12.62
CA PRO A 762 -35.70 5.56 -11.57
C PRO A 762 -35.06 5.48 -10.19
N LEU A 763 -35.76 5.95 -9.16
CA LEU A 763 -35.25 5.99 -7.79
C LEU A 763 -36.13 5.18 -6.86
N GLY A 764 -35.54 4.21 -6.17
CA GLY A 764 -36.19 3.50 -5.07
C GLY A 764 -35.72 4.00 -3.71
N ARG A 765 -36.55 3.82 -2.68
CA ARG A 765 -36.22 4.13 -1.27
C ARG A 765 -34.91 3.46 -0.81
N TYR A 766 -34.58 2.33 -1.41
CA TYR A 766 -33.44 1.49 -1.05
C TYR A 766 -32.30 1.52 -2.08
N ASP A 767 -32.30 2.45 -3.03
CA ASP A 767 -31.12 2.63 -3.89
C ASP A 767 -29.93 3.16 -3.07
N GLY A 768 -28.74 2.60 -3.29
CA GLY A 768 -27.51 3.02 -2.60
C GLY A 768 -27.08 4.47 -2.90
N ASP A 769 -27.54 5.03 -4.02
CA ASP A 769 -27.40 6.45 -4.35
C ASP A 769 -28.79 7.11 -4.43
N GLN A 770 -29.13 7.82 -3.36
CA GLN A 770 -30.38 8.60 -3.25
C GLN A 770 -30.31 9.96 -3.95
N LYS A 771 -29.16 10.37 -4.50
CA LYS A 771 -29.02 11.68 -5.13
C LYS A 771 -29.58 11.65 -6.55
N ARG A 772 -30.34 12.70 -6.89
CA ARG A 772 -30.76 13.00 -8.27
C ARG A 772 -30.54 14.48 -8.52
N ARG A 773 -29.74 14.79 -9.53
CA ARG A 773 -29.34 16.15 -9.87
C ARG A 773 -29.65 16.46 -11.31
N VAL A 774 -30.01 17.71 -11.54
CA VAL A 774 -30.14 18.31 -12.85
C VAL A 774 -29.20 19.50 -12.89
N TRP A 775 -28.43 19.64 -13.96
CA TRP A 775 -27.52 20.77 -14.14
C TRP A 775 -28.05 21.70 -15.21
N VAL A 776 -28.17 22.98 -14.88
CA VAL A 776 -28.54 24.05 -15.82
C VAL A 776 -27.33 24.94 -16.05
N SER A 777 -26.96 25.10 -17.33
CA SER A 777 -25.75 25.78 -17.77
C SER A 777 -26.08 26.79 -18.87
N ALA A 778 -25.22 27.79 -19.06
CA ALA A 778 -25.29 28.66 -20.23
C ALA A 778 -24.81 27.91 -21.50
N GLY A 779 -25.49 28.18 -22.61
CA GLY A 779 -25.09 27.72 -23.95
C GLY A 779 -24.46 28.81 -24.83
N ASP A 780 -24.58 30.09 -24.45
CA ASP A 780 -23.99 31.26 -25.13
C ASP A 780 -23.59 32.36 -24.12
N ASP A 781 -23.17 33.54 -24.60
CA ASP A 781 -22.85 34.71 -23.76
C ASP A 781 -24.07 35.52 -23.32
N GLY A 782 -25.27 35.17 -23.81
CA GLY A 782 -26.50 35.86 -23.52
C GLY A 782 -26.91 35.75 -22.05
N ALA A 783 -27.61 36.77 -21.57
CA ALA A 783 -28.29 36.65 -20.29
C ALA A 783 -29.40 35.59 -20.39
N PHE A 784 -29.45 34.70 -19.41
CA PHE A 784 -30.49 33.70 -19.27
C PHE A 784 -31.05 33.72 -17.85
N ALA A 785 -32.35 33.51 -17.74
CA ALA A 785 -33.00 33.33 -16.46
C ALA A 785 -33.94 32.13 -16.54
N PHE A 786 -34.03 31.34 -15.49
CA PHE A 786 -34.95 30.20 -15.44
C PHE A 786 -35.65 30.09 -14.09
N SER A 787 -36.78 29.37 -14.07
CA SER A 787 -37.45 28.89 -12.86
C SER A 787 -37.48 27.36 -12.85
N ALA A 788 -37.25 26.74 -11.70
CA ALA A 788 -37.36 25.29 -11.48
C ALA A 788 -38.51 24.99 -10.50
N THR A 789 -39.54 24.29 -10.96
CA THR A 789 -40.71 23.92 -10.14
C THR A 789 -41.10 22.45 -10.31
N THR A 790 -41.83 21.90 -9.35
CA THR A 790 -42.31 20.51 -9.37
C THR A 790 -43.85 20.45 -9.45
N ASN A 791 -44.41 19.41 -10.06
CA ASN A 791 -45.87 19.23 -10.18
C ASN A 791 -46.52 18.45 -9.02
N VAL A 792 -45.72 17.95 -8.09
CA VAL A 792 -46.15 17.03 -7.02
C VAL A 792 -45.57 17.48 -5.68
N SER A 793 -46.28 17.20 -4.58
CA SER A 793 -45.89 17.64 -3.24
C SER A 793 -44.74 16.83 -2.62
N TRP A 794 -44.55 15.58 -3.06
CA TRP A 794 -43.52 14.68 -2.52
C TRP A 794 -42.12 14.92 -3.11
N LEU A 795 -42.02 15.71 -4.18
CA LEU A 795 -40.76 16.06 -4.84
C LEU A 795 -40.46 17.54 -4.62
N SER A 796 -39.32 17.83 -4.01
CA SER A 796 -38.82 19.19 -3.86
C SER A 796 -37.51 19.39 -4.61
N VAL A 797 -37.24 20.63 -5.02
CA VAL A 797 -36.02 21.02 -5.71
C VAL A 797 -35.31 22.08 -4.90
N THR A 798 -34.00 21.87 -4.70
CA THR A 798 -33.09 22.87 -4.13
C THR A 798 -32.04 23.19 -5.16
N HIS A 799 -31.40 24.36 -5.05
CA HIS A 799 -30.48 24.80 -6.08
C HIS A 799 -29.26 25.53 -5.52
N ARG A 800 -28.10 25.37 -6.18
CA ARG A 800 -26.83 26.00 -5.82
C ARG A 800 -25.91 26.16 -7.05
N LEU A 801 -24.91 27.02 -6.95
CA LEU A 801 -23.81 27.05 -7.92
C LEU A 801 -22.92 25.82 -7.72
N ALA A 802 -22.48 25.19 -8.81
CA ALA A 802 -21.67 23.99 -8.77
C ALA A 802 -20.26 24.27 -8.20
N THR A 803 -19.70 25.46 -8.44
CA THR A 803 -18.34 25.81 -7.99
C THR A 803 -18.26 26.51 -6.62
N SER A 804 -19.40 26.91 -6.02
CA SER A 804 -19.39 27.51 -4.69
C SER A 804 -19.16 26.44 -3.60
N SER A 805 -17.97 26.45 -3.00
CA SER A 805 -17.49 25.42 -2.07
C SER A 805 -18.04 25.50 -0.63
N GLY A 806 -19.19 26.14 -0.41
CA GLY A 806 -19.71 26.41 0.93
C GLY A 806 -21.15 25.94 1.12
N ASN A 807 -21.40 25.27 2.26
CA ASN A 807 -22.74 25.02 2.79
C ASN A 807 -23.37 26.30 3.38
N SER A 808 -23.00 27.49 2.87
CA SER A 808 -23.59 28.75 3.30
C SER A 808 -24.97 28.88 2.66
N SER A 809 -25.97 28.44 3.41
CA SER A 809 -27.38 28.70 3.14
C SER A 809 -27.74 30.20 3.19
N SER A 810 -26.79 31.08 3.53
CA SER A 810 -26.95 32.54 3.56
C SER A 810 -25.88 33.23 2.70
N ASP A 811 -26.32 34.19 1.88
CA ASP A 811 -25.53 35.32 1.33
C ASP A 811 -24.85 35.18 -0.05
N MET A 812 -25.57 34.73 -1.09
CA MET A 812 -25.28 35.19 -2.46
C MET A 812 -26.59 35.41 -3.22
N GLU A 813 -27.32 36.48 -2.87
CA GLU A 813 -28.51 36.90 -3.61
C GLU A 813 -28.16 37.61 -4.92
N THR A 814 -26.98 38.25 -5.02
CA THR A 814 -26.49 38.88 -6.26
C THR A 814 -24.96 38.98 -6.23
N ALA A 815 -24.26 38.49 -7.25
CA ALA A 815 -22.85 38.86 -7.45
C ALA A 815 -22.60 39.30 -8.88
N THR A 816 -21.95 40.46 -9.01
CA THR A 816 -21.35 40.93 -10.26
C THR A 816 -19.87 40.59 -10.22
N MET A 817 -19.41 39.77 -11.15
CA MET A 817 -18.01 39.37 -11.27
C MET A 817 -17.22 40.43 -12.04
N LEU A 818 -15.89 40.45 -11.86
CA LEU A 818 -14.98 41.48 -12.35
C LEU A 818 -14.92 41.63 -13.89
N ASP A 819 -15.57 40.75 -14.66
CA ASP A 819 -15.53 40.69 -16.13
C ASP A 819 -16.90 40.87 -16.81
N GLY A 820 -17.90 41.39 -16.08
CA GLY A 820 -19.23 41.59 -16.62
C GLY A 820 -20.13 40.35 -16.55
N ARG A 821 -19.61 39.21 -16.07
CA ARG A 821 -20.45 38.10 -15.61
C ARG A 821 -21.29 38.56 -14.44
N PHE A 822 -22.54 38.14 -14.40
CA PHE A 822 -23.38 38.34 -13.24
C PHE A 822 -24.19 37.09 -12.97
N PHE A 823 -24.55 36.89 -11.70
CA PHE A 823 -25.63 35.97 -11.34
C PHE A 823 -26.44 36.56 -10.17
N THR A 824 -27.72 36.21 -10.16
CA THR A 824 -28.70 36.59 -9.14
C THR A 824 -29.50 35.35 -8.79
N LYS A 825 -29.52 34.98 -7.50
CA LYS A 825 -30.33 33.87 -6.99
C LYS A 825 -31.77 34.37 -6.77
N ARG A 826 -32.77 33.64 -7.25
CA ARG A 826 -34.19 33.90 -7.02
C ARG A 826 -34.79 32.76 -6.20
N ALA A 827 -35.95 32.99 -5.57
CA ALA A 827 -36.61 31.97 -4.76
C ALA A 827 -36.97 30.70 -5.56
N ASP A 828 -37.24 30.87 -6.85
CA ASP A 828 -37.70 29.84 -7.78
C ASP A 828 -36.68 29.52 -8.89
N GLY A 829 -35.48 30.09 -8.88
CA GLY A 829 -34.46 29.82 -9.90
C GLY A 829 -33.33 30.85 -9.95
N PHE A 830 -32.80 31.13 -11.14
CA PHE A 830 -31.63 32.01 -11.31
C PHE A 830 -31.77 32.94 -12.50
N GLU A 831 -30.99 34.01 -12.46
CA GLU A 831 -30.67 34.87 -13.60
C GLU A 831 -29.15 35.01 -13.66
N ALA A 832 -28.54 34.74 -14.81
CA ALA A 832 -27.11 34.85 -15.03
C ALA A 832 -26.81 35.32 -16.46
N GLY A 833 -25.64 35.89 -16.70
CA GLY A 833 -25.28 36.37 -18.04
C GLY A 833 -23.88 36.94 -18.11
N GLY A 834 -23.52 37.43 -19.29
CA GLY A 834 -22.22 38.05 -19.54
C GLY A 834 -21.10 37.02 -19.61
N ASN A 835 -21.30 35.94 -20.38
CA ASN A 835 -20.36 34.79 -20.48
C ASN A 835 -20.24 33.98 -19.18
N PHE A 836 -21.38 33.68 -18.55
CA PHE A 836 -21.43 32.80 -17.39
C PHE A 836 -20.94 31.39 -17.77
N ASP A 837 -19.93 30.90 -17.06
CA ASP A 837 -19.19 29.65 -17.35
C ASP A 837 -19.25 28.67 -16.17
N ASP A 838 -20.22 28.79 -15.28
CA ASP A 838 -20.48 27.81 -14.21
C ASP A 838 -21.77 27.02 -14.50
N ASP A 839 -22.03 25.99 -13.71
CA ASP A 839 -23.26 25.22 -13.72
C ASP A 839 -24.10 25.54 -12.48
N VAL A 840 -25.42 25.57 -12.65
CA VAL A 840 -26.37 25.54 -11.53
C VAL A 840 -26.79 24.10 -11.30
N GLU A 841 -26.48 23.56 -10.13
CA GLU A 841 -26.96 22.25 -9.68
C GLU A 841 -28.35 22.40 -9.05
N LEU A 842 -29.32 21.68 -9.59
CA LEU A 842 -30.64 21.46 -9.01
C LEU A 842 -30.63 20.07 -8.34
N SER A 843 -30.60 20.02 -7.01
CA SER A 843 -30.68 18.77 -6.25
C SER A 843 -32.15 18.47 -5.94
N LEU A 844 -32.60 17.29 -6.38
CA LEU A 844 -33.97 16.81 -6.19
C LEU A 844 -34.06 15.97 -4.91
N HIS A 845 -35.07 16.21 -4.08
CA HIS A 845 -35.31 15.50 -2.83
C HIS A 845 -36.70 14.88 -2.82
N VAL A 846 -36.77 13.57 -2.60
CA VAL A 846 -38.00 12.80 -2.46
C VAL A 846 -38.35 12.69 -0.98
N ASP A 847 -39.54 13.15 -0.60
CA ASP A 847 -40.10 12.92 0.72
C ASP A 847 -40.78 11.54 0.75
N TRP A 848 -40.04 10.55 1.23
CA TRP A 848 -40.50 9.17 1.32
C TRP A 848 -41.70 8.98 2.26
N SER A 849 -41.97 9.91 3.19
CA SER A 849 -43.10 9.79 4.13
C SER A 849 -44.48 9.78 3.44
N HIS A 850 -44.55 10.28 2.20
CA HIS A 850 -45.73 10.22 1.36
C HIS A 850 -46.10 8.80 0.90
N PHE A 851 -45.20 7.82 1.04
CA PHE A 851 -45.35 6.48 0.47
C PHE A 851 -45.29 5.34 1.50
N ASP A 852 -45.29 5.64 2.80
CA ASP A 852 -45.09 4.64 3.87
C ASP A 852 -46.18 3.54 3.93
N SER A 853 -47.31 3.72 3.24
CA SER A 853 -48.40 2.74 3.18
C SER A 853 -48.34 1.79 1.98
N VAL A 854 -47.40 1.97 1.05
CA VAL A 854 -47.27 1.11 -0.15
C VAL A 854 -46.31 -0.04 0.17
N SER A 855 -46.80 -1.27 0.10
CA SER A 855 -45.99 -2.48 0.36
C SER A 855 -45.29 -2.94 -0.91
N CYS A 856 -43.98 -3.23 -0.83
CA CYS A 856 -43.25 -3.82 -1.97
C CYS A 856 -43.68 -5.25 -2.31
N ALA A 857 -44.38 -5.93 -1.40
CA ALA A 857 -44.87 -7.29 -1.62
C ALA A 857 -46.16 -7.34 -2.46
N ASP A 858 -46.88 -6.21 -2.54
CA ASP A 858 -48.12 -6.10 -3.29
C ASP A 858 -47.86 -5.48 -4.68
N PRO A 859 -48.63 -5.83 -5.72
CA PRO A 859 -48.55 -5.14 -7.01
C PRO A 859 -48.77 -3.63 -6.86
N HIS A 860 -47.85 -2.84 -7.38
CA HIS A 860 -47.89 -1.38 -7.35
C HIS A 860 -47.28 -0.80 -8.63
N GLU A 861 -47.53 0.48 -8.88
CA GLU A 861 -47.00 1.20 -10.04
C GLU A 861 -45.98 2.25 -9.59
N MET A 862 -45.00 2.51 -10.46
CA MET A 862 -44.08 3.64 -10.30
C MET A 862 -44.86 4.95 -10.34
N VAL A 863 -44.50 5.91 -9.49
CA VAL A 863 -45.09 7.26 -9.51
C VAL A 863 -44.08 8.24 -10.10
N ALA A 864 -44.55 9.16 -10.95
CA ALA A 864 -43.69 10.10 -11.66
C ALA A 864 -43.90 11.53 -11.19
N GLY A 865 -42.80 12.22 -10.90
CA GLY A 865 -42.74 13.66 -10.66
C GLY A 865 -42.06 14.36 -11.83
N MET A 866 -42.59 15.52 -12.20
CA MET A 866 -42.05 16.37 -13.26
C MET A 866 -41.36 17.58 -12.64
N VAL A 867 -40.15 17.87 -13.09
CA VAL A 867 -39.40 19.09 -12.77
C VAL A 867 -39.40 19.98 -14.01
N TYR A 868 -40.10 21.10 -13.95
CA TYR A 868 -40.18 22.05 -15.04
C TYR A 868 -39.06 23.08 -14.92
N ILE A 869 -38.17 23.13 -15.91
CA ILE A 869 -37.13 24.14 -16.04
C ILE A 869 -37.58 25.09 -17.14
N ASN A 870 -38.18 26.21 -16.75
CA ASN A 870 -38.75 27.17 -17.69
C ASN A 870 -37.80 28.36 -17.86
N SER A 871 -37.40 28.66 -19.10
CA SER A 871 -36.67 29.90 -19.36
C SER A 871 -37.61 31.10 -19.27
N THR A 872 -37.13 32.17 -18.65
CA THR A 872 -37.88 33.41 -18.37
C THR A 872 -37.33 34.61 -19.16
N SER A 873 -36.27 34.42 -19.95
CA SER A 873 -35.63 35.43 -20.79
C SER A 873 -35.69 35.00 -22.26
N GLY A 874 -36.77 35.35 -22.96
CA GLY A 874 -36.95 35.01 -24.37
C GLY A 874 -36.38 36.09 -25.29
N SER A 875 -35.37 35.75 -26.09
CA SER A 875 -35.18 36.39 -27.39
C SER A 875 -35.11 35.29 -28.45
N GLY A 876 -35.99 35.36 -29.44
CA GLY A 876 -36.17 34.31 -30.44
C GLY A 876 -34.94 34.17 -31.33
N TYR A 877 -34.43 32.95 -31.47
CA TYR A 877 -33.37 32.60 -32.40
C TYR A 877 -33.81 31.56 -33.43
N VAL A 878 -33.00 31.43 -34.48
CA VAL A 878 -33.36 31.02 -35.84
C VAL A 878 -33.30 29.51 -36.02
N GLY A 879 -34.37 28.92 -36.56
CA GLY A 879 -34.24 27.79 -37.50
C GLY A 879 -34.51 26.38 -37.00
N MET A 880 -34.60 26.12 -35.68
CA MET A 880 -35.15 24.88 -35.15
C MET A 880 -36.12 25.23 -34.02
N SER A 881 -37.40 25.03 -34.24
CA SER A 881 -38.48 25.32 -33.30
C SER A 881 -38.29 24.59 -31.96
N SER A 882 -38.09 25.28 -30.84
CA SER A 882 -38.64 24.82 -29.55
C SER A 882 -38.61 25.91 -28.47
N PRO A 883 -39.62 26.00 -27.59
CA PRO A 883 -39.51 26.72 -26.32
C PRO A 883 -38.30 26.22 -25.51
N SER A 884 -37.62 27.14 -24.83
CA SER A 884 -36.48 26.90 -23.95
C SER A 884 -36.84 26.18 -22.65
N ASN A 885 -37.95 25.43 -22.62
CA ASN A 885 -38.43 24.75 -21.43
C ASN A 885 -38.07 23.27 -21.52
N VAL A 886 -37.45 22.74 -20.48
CA VAL A 886 -37.10 21.32 -20.38
C VAL A 886 -37.87 20.74 -19.20
N THR A 887 -38.59 19.64 -19.43
CA THR A 887 -39.28 18.90 -18.37
C THR A 887 -38.47 17.67 -18.00
N VAL A 888 -37.91 17.61 -16.79
CA VAL A 888 -37.20 16.42 -16.33
C VAL A 888 -38.17 15.48 -15.61
N ILE A 889 -38.18 14.21 -16.01
CA ILE A 889 -39.03 13.19 -15.39
C ILE A 889 -38.22 12.41 -14.34
N LEU A 890 -38.73 12.32 -13.11
CA LEU A 890 -38.23 11.39 -12.09
C LEU A 890 -39.32 10.37 -11.75
N ALA A 891 -39.11 9.12 -12.15
CA ALA A 891 -39.91 7.99 -11.69
C ALA A 891 -39.36 7.49 -10.35
N VAL A 892 -40.25 7.28 -9.37
CA VAL A 892 -39.90 6.70 -8.07
C VAL A 892 -40.71 5.45 -7.81
N ASP A 893 -40.05 4.47 -7.19
CA ASP A 893 -40.74 3.29 -6.64
C ASP A 893 -41.24 3.66 -5.24
N PRO A 894 -42.57 3.80 -5.04
CA PRO A 894 -43.12 4.24 -3.77
C PRO A 894 -43.05 3.16 -2.68
N CYS A 895 -42.69 1.93 -3.01
CA CYS A 895 -42.88 0.82 -2.10
C CYS A 895 -41.95 0.87 -0.86
N THR A 896 -42.43 0.29 0.24
CA THR A 896 -41.74 0.14 1.51
C THR A 896 -41.77 -1.31 1.97
N LEU A 897 -40.68 -1.79 2.56
CA LEU A 897 -40.57 -3.09 3.19
C LEU A 897 -40.50 -2.95 4.71
N SER A 898 -41.37 -3.69 5.40
CA SER A 898 -41.33 -3.83 6.86
C SER A 898 -40.63 -5.15 7.26
N PRO A 899 -39.74 -5.14 8.27
CA PRO A 899 -39.12 -6.36 8.76
C PRO A 899 -40.17 -7.38 9.23
N SER A 900 -40.01 -8.63 8.80
CA SER A 900 -40.88 -9.75 9.17
C SER A 900 -40.09 -11.07 9.17
N ALA A 901 -40.74 -12.18 9.53
CA ALA A 901 -40.11 -13.50 9.48
C ALA A 901 -39.73 -13.91 8.04
N SER A 902 -40.52 -13.52 7.04
CA SER A 902 -40.26 -13.79 5.62
C SER A 902 -39.36 -12.74 4.96
N MET A 903 -39.15 -11.59 5.61
CA MET A 903 -38.29 -10.50 5.15
C MET A 903 -37.45 -9.95 6.33
N PRO A 904 -36.35 -10.61 6.70
CA PRO A 904 -35.55 -10.23 7.86
C PRO A 904 -34.93 -8.82 7.74
N ASN A 905 -34.66 -8.23 8.91
CA ASN A 905 -33.84 -7.01 8.99
C ASN A 905 -32.47 -7.23 8.35
N GLY A 906 -31.96 -6.24 7.62
CA GLY A 906 -30.68 -6.35 6.91
C GLY A 906 -30.75 -6.95 5.50
N THR A 907 -31.92 -7.40 5.04
CA THR A 907 -32.10 -7.89 3.65
C THR A 907 -31.88 -6.76 2.66
N PHE A 908 -30.99 -6.92 1.68
CA PHE A 908 -30.73 -5.94 0.62
C PHE A 908 -31.92 -5.83 -0.35
N VAL A 909 -32.09 -4.69 -1.01
CA VAL A 909 -33.26 -4.48 -1.90
C VAL A 909 -32.79 -4.13 -3.31
N ALA A 910 -33.41 -4.78 -4.31
CA ALA A 910 -33.12 -4.53 -5.71
C ALA A 910 -33.52 -3.11 -6.16
N SER A 911 -32.69 -2.52 -7.02
CA SER A 911 -32.97 -1.22 -7.63
C SER A 911 -34.18 -1.34 -8.58
N PRO A 912 -35.17 -0.44 -8.52
CA PRO A 912 -36.30 -0.45 -9.46
C PRO A 912 -35.88 -0.07 -10.88
N ALA A 913 -34.68 0.49 -11.06
CA ALA A 913 -34.18 0.91 -12.37
C ALA A 913 -33.78 -0.26 -13.28
N ASP A 914 -33.18 -1.31 -12.70
CA ASP A 914 -32.57 -2.41 -13.46
C ASP A 914 -32.67 -3.78 -12.75
N GLY A 915 -33.32 -3.85 -11.59
CA GLY A 915 -33.45 -5.08 -10.78
C GLY A 915 -32.16 -5.53 -10.11
N SER A 916 -31.08 -4.74 -10.17
CA SER A 916 -29.78 -5.13 -9.63
C SER A 916 -29.67 -4.89 -8.12
N VAL A 917 -28.81 -5.68 -7.45
CA VAL A 917 -28.50 -5.56 -6.02
C VAL A 917 -26.98 -5.57 -5.84
N SER A 918 -26.42 -4.66 -5.03
CA SER A 918 -24.99 -4.60 -4.72
C SER A 918 -24.81 -4.73 -3.21
N MET A 919 -23.96 -5.67 -2.78
CA MET A 919 -23.85 -6.07 -1.38
C MET A 919 -22.37 -6.17 -1.01
N LEU A 920 -21.91 -5.37 -0.04
CA LEU A 920 -20.53 -5.49 0.44
C LEU A 920 -20.37 -6.75 1.27
N ALA A 921 -19.22 -7.42 1.12
CA ALA A 921 -18.93 -8.65 1.85
C ALA A 921 -18.89 -8.46 3.37
N SER A 922 -18.49 -7.26 3.83
CA SER A 922 -18.48 -6.86 5.24
C SER A 922 -19.88 -6.80 5.88
N ASN A 923 -20.93 -6.71 5.07
CA ASN A 923 -22.32 -6.68 5.52
C ASN A 923 -23.04 -8.03 5.30
N ALA A 924 -22.32 -9.07 4.89
CA ALA A 924 -22.85 -10.42 4.77
C ALA A 924 -23.11 -11.07 6.13
N ILE A 925 -23.95 -12.10 6.14
CA ILE A 925 -24.10 -12.98 7.30
C ILE A 925 -22.95 -14.00 7.26
N ILE A 926 -22.06 -13.95 8.26
CA ILE A 926 -20.99 -14.94 8.42
C ILE A 926 -21.57 -16.20 9.07
N GLU A 927 -21.58 -17.30 8.33
CA GLU A 927 -21.93 -18.63 8.85
C GLU A 927 -20.65 -19.36 9.26
N SER A 928 -20.50 -19.65 10.55
CA SER A 928 -19.34 -20.37 11.09
C SER A 928 -19.21 -21.80 10.52
N SER A 929 -17.99 -22.35 10.62
CA SER A 929 -17.72 -23.76 10.26
C SER A 929 -18.72 -24.71 10.92
N ARG A 930 -19.21 -25.68 10.15
CA ARG A 930 -20.19 -26.68 10.62
C ARG A 930 -19.54 -27.86 11.32
N THR A 931 -18.21 -27.99 11.19
CA THR A 931 -17.42 -29.05 11.83
C THR A 931 -16.17 -28.50 12.50
N ASN A 932 -15.77 -29.11 13.62
CA ASN A 932 -14.53 -28.74 14.33
C ASN A 932 -13.26 -29.23 13.59
N SER A 933 -13.40 -30.04 12.54
CA SER A 933 -12.28 -30.58 11.75
C SER A 933 -11.67 -29.58 10.77
N THR A 934 -12.37 -28.46 10.49
CA THR A 934 -11.88 -27.42 9.58
C THR A 934 -11.44 -26.21 10.38
N PRO A 935 -10.12 -25.92 10.50
CA PRO A 935 -9.62 -24.78 11.26
C PRO A 935 -9.81 -23.43 10.54
N ALA A 936 -10.35 -23.45 9.32
CA ALA A 936 -10.56 -22.25 8.52
C ALA A 936 -11.74 -21.41 9.04
N TYR A 937 -11.56 -20.10 9.06
CA TYR A 937 -12.54 -19.09 9.46
C TYR A 937 -12.52 -17.89 8.49
N LEU A 938 -13.58 -17.09 8.54
CA LEU A 938 -13.72 -15.86 7.74
C LEU A 938 -13.42 -14.66 8.61
N GLU A 939 -12.53 -13.79 8.14
CA GLU A 939 -12.06 -12.62 8.88
C GLU A 939 -12.34 -11.33 8.11
N PRO A 940 -12.98 -10.33 8.75
CA PRO A 940 -13.13 -9.00 8.17
C PRO A 940 -11.82 -8.22 8.03
N LEU A 941 -11.70 -7.50 6.92
CA LEU A 941 -10.55 -6.65 6.60
C LEU A 941 -11.03 -5.21 6.34
N ASP A 942 -11.09 -4.40 7.40
CA ASP A 942 -11.50 -2.99 7.32
C ASP A 942 -10.39 -2.12 6.68
N GLY A 943 -10.71 -1.41 5.61
CA GLY A 943 -9.75 -0.60 4.84
C GLY A 943 -8.98 -1.38 3.78
N TYR A 944 -9.38 -2.60 3.44
CA TYR A 944 -8.73 -3.41 2.40
C TYR A 944 -9.22 -3.08 0.98
N GLY A 945 -8.34 -3.25 0.00
CA GLY A 945 -8.74 -3.38 -1.40
C GLY A 945 -9.29 -2.12 -2.07
N LEU A 946 -10.07 -2.31 -3.13
CA LEU A 946 -10.64 -1.22 -3.94
C LEU A 946 -11.75 -0.46 -3.20
N LEU A 947 -12.55 -1.17 -2.40
CA LEU A 947 -13.77 -0.65 -1.79
C LEU A 947 -13.60 -0.24 -0.32
N GLY A 948 -12.49 -0.62 0.32
CA GLY A 948 -12.21 -0.28 1.72
C GLY A 948 -12.82 -1.23 2.74
N SER A 949 -13.26 -2.41 2.31
CA SER A 949 -13.70 -3.50 3.18
C SER A 949 -13.70 -4.82 2.43
N ALA A 950 -13.26 -5.90 3.08
CA ALA A 950 -13.29 -7.24 2.50
C ALA A 950 -13.48 -8.33 3.57
N ILE A 951 -13.68 -9.57 3.13
CA ILE A 951 -13.61 -10.77 3.97
C ILE A 951 -12.54 -11.71 3.38
N THR A 952 -11.61 -12.18 4.21
CA THR A 952 -10.57 -13.16 3.82
C THR A 952 -10.78 -14.51 4.51
N VAL A 953 -10.16 -15.55 3.96
CA VAL A 953 -10.17 -16.92 4.49
C VAL A 953 -8.85 -17.20 5.21
N LEU A 954 -8.90 -17.41 6.53
CA LEU A 954 -7.74 -17.68 7.40
C LEU A 954 -7.86 -19.02 8.13
N PRO A 955 -6.76 -19.59 8.68
CA PRO A 955 -5.38 -19.20 8.39
C PRO A 955 -5.01 -19.58 6.95
N PRO A 956 -4.02 -18.89 6.33
CA PRO A 956 -3.62 -19.19 4.97
C PRO A 956 -3.05 -20.61 4.84
N THR A 957 -2.54 -21.21 5.92
CA THR A 957 -1.97 -22.57 5.90
C THR A 957 -3.01 -23.69 5.83
N SER A 958 -4.31 -23.38 5.84
CA SER A 958 -5.38 -24.38 5.80
C SER A 958 -5.34 -25.27 4.54
N GLU A 959 -5.75 -26.53 4.72
CA GLU A 959 -6.04 -27.45 3.61
C GLU A 959 -7.30 -27.02 2.85
N SER A 960 -7.55 -27.66 1.70
CA SER A 960 -8.78 -27.43 0.92
C SER A 960 -10.01 -27.70 1.79
N ILE A 961 -10.95 -26.77 1.78
CA ILE A 961 -12.14 -26.78 2.63
C ILE A 961 -13.23 -27.62 1.93
N PRO A 962 -13.72 -28.72 2.53
CA PRO A 962 -14.83 -29.47 1.95
C PRO A 962 -16.11 -28.64 1.91
N LEU A 963 -16.86 -28.75 0.81
CA LEU A 963 -18.13 -28.05 0.64
C LEU A 963 -19.12 -28.44 1.74
N GLY A 964 -19.64 -27.45 2.46
CA GLY A 964 -20.60 -27.63 3.55
C GLY A 964 -19.97 -27.87 4.92
N ASP A 965 -18.67 -28.16 5.01
CA ASP A 965 -17.99 -28.36 6.29
C ASP A 965 -17.41 -27.05 6.85
N GLY A 966 -16.87 -26.19 5.98
CA GLY A 966 -16.26 -24.91 6.36
C GLY A 966 -17.22 -23.74 6.47
N PRO A 967 -16.69 -22.52 6.75
CA PRO A 967 -17.50 -21.32 6.87
C PRO A 967 -18.04 -20.85 5.52
N SER A 968 -19.09 -20.02 5.54
CA SER A 968 -19.66 -19.40 4.32
C SER A 968 -20.20 -18.00 4.59
N LEU A 969 -20.44 -17.24 3.52
CA LEU A 969 -21.16 -15.97 3.58
C LEU A 969 -22.51 -16.11 2.91
N SER A 970 -23.58 -15.65 3.57
CA SER A 970 -24.90 -15.52 2.95
C SER A 970 -25.33 -14.06 2.83
N PHE A 971 -25.95 -13.77 1.69
CA PHE A 971 -26.42 -12.45 1.28
C PHE A 971 -27.91 -12.55 0.98
N ASP A 972 -28.74 -12.05 1.88
CA ASP A 972 -30.18 -12.01 1.69
C ASP A 972 -30.56 -10.76 0.88
N PHE A 973 -31.34 -10.93 -0.19
CA PHE A 973 -31.86 -9.82 -0.99
C PHE A 973 -33.33 -9.97 -1.36
N PHE A 974 -34.02 -8.86 -1.62
CA PHE A 974 -35.38 -8.83 -2.12
C PHE A 974 -35.39 -8.47 -3.61
N HIS A 975 -36.10 -9.28 -4.40
CA HIS A 975 -36.35 -9.00 -5.81
C HIS A 975 -37.86 -8.99 -6.09
N PRO A 976 -38.42 -7.91 -6.67
CA PRO A 976 -39.86 -7.74 -6.83
C PRO A 976 -40.47 -8.73 -7.83
N ASN A 977 -39.71 -9.16 -8.84
CA ASN A 977 -40.15 -10.24 -9.73
C ASN A 977 -39.98 -11.61 -9.06
N THR A 978 -41.05 -12.11 -8.44
CA THR A 978 -41.10 -13.42 -7.75
C THR A 978 -40.92 -14.61 -8.69
N THR A 979 -41.11 -14.41 -9.99
CA THR A 979 -40.95 -15.43 -11.04
C THR A 979 -39.54 -15.47 -11.66
N ALA A 980 -38.65 -14.54 -11.29
CA ALA A 980 -37.27 -14.56 -11.74
C ALA A 980 -36.57 -15.84 -11.24
N GLN A 981 -36.06 -16.64 -12.16
CA GLN A 981 -35.45 -17.94 -11.86
C GLN A 981 -33.93 -17.96 -12.07
N SER A 982 -33.38 -16.93 -12.72
CA SER A 982 -31.97 -16.89 -13.09
C SER A 982 -31.40 -15.50 -12.92
N PHE A 983 -30.17 -15.44 -12.42
CA PHE A 983 -29.45 -14.21 -12.14
C PHE A 983 -27.98 -14.34 -12.55
N ASN A 984 -27.41 -13.24 -13.01
CA ASN A 984 -25.96 -13.09 -13.13
C ASN A 984 -25.42 -12.62 -11.78
N ILE A 985 -24.52 -13.40 -11.18
CA ILE A 985 -23.89 -13.09 -9.90
C ILE A 985 -22.42 -12.76 -10.15
N THR A 986 -22.06 -11.50 -9.95
CA THR A 986 -20.70 -11.01 -10.13
C THR A 986 -20.01 -10.84 -8.77
N LEU A 987 -18.97 -11.63 -8.52
CA LEU A 987 -18.09 -11.48 -7.36
C LEU A 987 -16.95 -10.51 -7.67
N TRP A 988 -16.68 -9.61 -6.73
CA TRP A 988 -15.56 -8.68 -6.75
C TRP A 988 -14.53 -9.18 -5.74
N LEU A 989 -13.51 -9.86 -6.25
CA LEU A 989 -12.42 -10.43 -5.46
C LEU A 989 -11.21 -9.50 -5.54
N SER A 990 -10.39 -9.50 -4.49
CA SER A 990 -9.02 -8.97 -4.57
C SER A 990 -8.29 -9.53 -5.81
N PRO A 991 -7.29 -8.86 -6.40
CA PRO A 991 -6.46 -9.43 -7.46
C PRO A 991 -5.81 -10.76 -7.05
N VAL A 992 -6.51 -11.87 -7.27
CA VAL A 992 -6.05 -13.20 -6.89
C VAL A 992 -5.36 -13.91 -8.05
N LEU A 993 -4.27 -14.61 -7.72
CA LEU A 993 -3.55 -15.57 -8.57
C LEU A 993 -3.66 -16.97 -7.96
N ASN A 994 -3.52 -18.00 -8.80
CA ASN A 994 -3.24 -19.33 -8.29
C ASN A 994 -1.79 -19.33 -7.79
N TYR A 995 -1.58 -19.44 -6.48
CA TYR A 995 -0.23 -19.40 -5.88
C TYR A 995 0.19 -20.73 -5.23
N ARG A 996 -0.67 -21.76 -5.24
CA ARG A 996 -0.42 -23.11 -4.70
C ARG A 996 -0.33 -24.15 -5.81
N ASP A 997 0.68 -25.01 -5.76
CA ASP A 997 0.81 -26.11 -6.72
C ASP A 997 -0.39 -27.06 -6.62
N LYS A 998 -1.00 -27.37 -7.78
CA LYS A 998 -2.14 -28.32 -7.93
C LYS A 998 -3.38 -28.03 -7.07
N ARG A 999 -3.48 -26.84 -6.48
CA ARG A 999 -4.61 -26.38 -5.67
C ARG A 999 -5.07 -25.00 -6.16
N PRO A 1000 -5.73 -24.92 -7.34
CA PRO A 1000 -6.24 -23.65 -7.83
C PRO A 1000 -7.31 -23.11 -6.88
N LEU A 1001 -7.37 -21.80 -6.76
CA LEU A 1001 -8.40 -21.13 -5.95
C LEU A 1001 -9.78 -21.48 -6.51
N ARG A 1002 -10.70 -21.88 -5.63
CA ARG A 1002 -12.06 -22.29 -6.00
C ARG A 1002 -13.07 -21.91 -4.92
N TYR A 1003 -14.30 -21.64 -5.35
CA TYR A 1003 -15.44 -21.45 -4.47
C TYR A 1003 -16.71 -22.02 -5.09
N VAL A 1004 -17.76 -22.19 -4.29
CA VAL A 1004 -19.11 -22.51 -4.78
C VAL A 1004 -20.04 -21.34 -4.52
N LEU A 1005 -20.84 -20.98 -5.51
CA LEU A 1005 -22.01 -20.12 -5.33
C LEU A 1005 -23.28 -20.97 -5.31
N GLU A 1006 -24.24 -20.57 -4.48
CA GLU A 1006 -25.52 -21.23 -4.30
C GLU A 1006 -26.62 -20.17 -4.19
N LEU A 1007 -27.75 -20.40 -4.84
CA LEU A 1007 -28.94 -19.55 -4.79
C LEU A 1007 -30.05 -20.24 -3.99
N ASP A 1008 -30.72 -19.48 -3.13
CA ASP A 1008 -31.91 -19.84 -2.36
C ASP A 1008 -31.80 -21.10 -1.49
N ASN A 1009 -30.59 -21.44 -1.03
CA ASN A 1009 -30.31 -22.67 -0.30
C ASN A 1009 -30.62 -23.95 -1.10
N ASP A 1010 -30.68 -23.86 -2.43
CA ASP A 1010 -30.99 -24.99 -3.32
C ASP A 1010 -29.67 -25.63 -3.82
N PRO A 1011 -29.32 -26.85 -3.39
CA PRO A 1011 -28.13 -27.54 -3.86
C PRO A 1011 -28.07 -27.73 -5.38
N SER A 1012 -29.20 -27.72 -6.09
CA SER A 1012 -29.25 -27.84 -7.55
C SER A 1012 -28.79 -26.58 -8.27
N SER A 1013 -28.78 -25.43 -7.59
CA SER A 1013 -28.25 -24.16 -8.11
C SER A 1013 -26.73 -24.02 -7.97
N ARG A 1014 -26.06 -24.97 -7.28
CA ARG A 1014 -24.64 -24.85 -6.96
C ARG A 1014 -23.79 -24.82 -8.21
N SER A 1015 -22.94 -23.79 -8.30
CA SER A 1015 -21.92 -23.69 -9.33
C SER A 1015 -20.55 -23.58 -8.69
N MET A 1016 -19.66 -24.51 -9.05
CA MET A 1016 -18.24 -24.44 -8.72
C MET A 1016 -17.57 -23.44 -9.65
N VAL A 1017 -16.81 -22.52 -9.09
CA VAL A 1017 -16.15 -21.45 -9.84
C VAL A 1017 -14.67 -21.43 -9.51
N THR A 1018 -13.86 -21.35 -10.57
CA THR A 1018 -12.42 -21.13 -10.49
C THR A 1018 -12.13 -19.71 -11.00
N PRO A 1019 -11.92 -18.72 -10.10
CA PRO A 1019 -11.77 -17.31 -10.49
C PRO A 1019 -10.56 -17.02 -11.38
N VAL A 1020 -9.52 -17.86 -11.26
CA VAL A 1020 -8.37 -17.87 -12.15
C VAL A 1020 -8.47 -19.11 -13.03
N PRO A 1021 -8.43 -19.01 -14.37
CA PRO A 1021 -8.61 -20.17 -15.24
C PRO A 1021 -7.67 -21.35 -14.89
N GLU A 1022 -8.20 -22.58 -14.89
CA GLU A 1022 -7.48 -23.77 -14.39
C GLU A 1022 -6.21 -24.13 -15.17
N ASN A 1023 -6.11 -23.70 -16.42
CA ASN A 1023 -4.90 -23.88 -17.23
C ASN A 1023 -3.75 -22.95 -16.83
N ILE A 1024 -3.98 -22.01 -15.93
CA ILE A 1024 -2.96 -21.10 -15.41
C ILE A 1024 -2.32 -21.73 -14.18
N THR A 1025 -1.09 -22.19 -14.37
CA THR A 1025 -0.26 -22.76 -13.30
C THR A 1025 0.28 -21.66 -12.38
N PRO A 1026 0.64 -22.00 -11.13
CA PRO A 1026 1.18 -21.02 -10.21
C PRO A 1026 2.38 -20.26 -10.73
N GLY A 1027 2.31 -18.94 -10.54
CA GLY A 1027 3.18 -17.89 -11.08
C GLY A 1027 3.25 -17.78 -12.59
N THR A 1028 2.20 -18.18 -13.29
CA THR A 1028 1.87 -17.67 -14.62
C THR A 1028 0.75 -16.63 -14.49
N ASN A 1029 0.83 -15.52 -15.24
CA ASN A 1029 -0.25 -14.55 -15.29
C ASN A 1029 -1.33 -15.00 -16.28
N SER A 1030 -2.60 -14.81 -15.91
CA SER A 1030 -3.71 -14.97 -16.85
C SER A 1030 -3.72 -13.81 -17.86
N ALA A 1031 -4.34 -14.01 -19.03
CA ALA A 1031 -4.34 -12.99 -20.11
C ALA A 1031 -5.00 -11.66 -19.70
N ASP A 1032 -5.95 -11.71 -18.76
CA ASP A 1032 -6.64 -10.57 -18.16
C ASP A 1032 -5.87 -9.93 -17.00
N TRP A 1033 -4.73 -10.47 -16.56
CA TRP A 1033 -4.05 -10.05 -15.33
C TRP A 1033 -3.74 -8.55 -15.32
N GLY A 1034 -3.25 -8.01 -16.42
CA GLY A 1034 -2.98 -6.56 -16.54
C GLY A 1034 -4.21 -5.69 -16.28
N ASN A 1035 -5.40 -6.13 -16.69
CA ASN A 1035 -6.65 -5.43 -16.39
C ASN A 1035 -7.04 -5.59 -14.92
N VAL A 1036 -6.88 -6.79 -14.36
CA VAL A 1036 -7.20 -7.10 -12.96
C VAL A 1036 -6.37 -6.25 -11.99
N VAL A 1037 -5.05 -6.18 -12.18
CA VAL A 1037 -4.18 -5.38 -11.29
C VAL A 1037 -4.33 -3.88 -11.51
N SER A 1038 -4.59 -3.44 -12.74
CA SER A 1038 -4.85 -2.02 -13.01
C SER A 1038 -6.15 -1.54 -12.37
N ALA A 1039 -7.16 -2.41 -12.30
CA ALA A 1039 -8.44 -2.14 -11.66
C ALA A 1039 -8.43 -2.42 -10.14
N ASN A 1040 -7.35 -3.02 -9.62
CA ASN A 1040 -7.23 -3.53 -8.26
C ASN A 1040 -8.41 -4.44 -7.84
N ILE A 1041 -8.98 -5.18 -8.79
CA ILE A 1041 -10.11 -6.08 -8.54
C ILE A 1041 -10.22 -7.13 -9.65
N ARG A 1042 -10.53 -8.37 -9.28
CA ARG A 1042 -10.95 -9.44 -10.19
C ARG A 1042 -12.46 -9.60 -10.12
N ARG A 1043 -13.15 -9.37 -11.24
CA ARG A 1043 -14.61 -9.57 -11.36
C ARG A 1043 -14.90 -10.92 -12.01
N VAL A 1044 -15.73 -11.75 -11.38
CA VAL A 1044 -16.11 -13.06 -11.90
C VAL A 1044 -17.62 -13.20 -11.88
N THR A 1045 -18.23 -13.31 -13.06
CA THR A 1045 -19.68 -13.43 -13.23
C THR A 1045 -20.07 -14.89 -13.47
N THR A 1046 -21.01 -15.38 -12.66
CA THR A 1046 -21.57 -16.73 -12.77
C THR A 1046 -23.09 -16.63 -12.86
N GLN A 1047 -23.69 -17.27 -13.86
CA GLN A 1047 -25.13 -17.41 -13.93
C GLN A 1047 -25.59 -18.53 -13.00
N LEU A 1048 -26.49 -18.22 -12.06
CA LEU A 1048 -27.16 -19.22 -11.24
C LEU A 1048 -28.65 -19.28 -11.60
N SER A 1049 -29.22 -20.47 -11.46
CA SER A 1049 -30.64 -20.72 -11.70
C SER A 1049 -31.22 -21.61 -10.61
N VAL A 1050 -32.49 -21.39 -10.28
CA VAL A 1050 -33.28 -22.20 -9.35
C VAL A 1050 -34.62 -22.59 -9.97
N ASN A 1051 -35.17 -23.72 -9.55
CA ASN A 1051 -36.48 -24.18 -10.00
C ASN A 1051 -37.57 -23.73 -9.03
N GLY A 1052 -38.60 -23.03 -9.53
CA GLY A 1052 -39.78 -22.63 -8.76
C GLY A 1052 -39.99 -21.12 -8.67
N THR A 1053 -41.01 -20.72 -7.91
CA THR A 1053 -41.39 -19.32 -7.65
C THR A 1053 -41.17 -19.04 -6.16
N VAL A 1054 -40.63 -17.87 -5.81
CA VAL A 1054 -40.47 -17.47 -4.41
C VAL A 1054 -41.47 -16.37 -4.07
N GLU A 1055 -42.55 -16.77 -3.38
CA GLU A 1055 -43.71 -15.89 -3.10
C GLU A 1055 -43.36 -14.66 -2.25
N SER A 1056 -42.34 -14.74 -1.39
CA SER A 1056 -41.93 -13.60 -0.55
C SER A 1056 -41.04 -12.58 -1.26
N GLY A 1057 -40.55 -12.88 -2.47
CA GLY A 1057 -39.51 -12.10 -3.16
C GLY A 1057 -38.12 -12.13 -2.49
N LYS A 1058 -38.00 -12.71 -1.28
CA LYS A 1058 -36.71 -12.90 -0.59
C LYS A 1058 -35.89 -13.98 -1.29
N ARG A 1059 -34.65 -13.68 -1.57
CA ARG A 1059 -33.65 -14.57 -2.17
C ARG A 1059 -32.39 -14.57 -1.32
N THR A 1060 -31.55 -15.60 -1.50
CA THR A 1060 -30.26 -15.69 -0.80
C THR A 1060 -29.18 -16.15 -1.76
N VAL A 1061 -28.11 -15.38 -1.89
CA VAL A 1061 -26.85 -15.87 -2.49
C VAL A 1061 -25.94 -16.33 -1.37
N ARG A 1062 -25.40 -17.55 -1.48
CA ARG A 1062 -24.37 -18.05 -0.58
C ARG A 1062 -23.06 -18.28 -1.31
N TRP A 1063 -21.97 -17.86 -0.68
CA TRP A 1063 -20.60 -18.08 -1.13
C TRP A 1063 -19.86 -19.01 -0.18
N TRP A 1064 -19.37 -20.12 -0.74
CA TRP A 1064 -18.59 -21.15 -0.05
C TRP A 1064 -17.14 -21.12 -0.54
N PRO A 1065 -16.20 -20.48 0.18
CA PRO A 1065 -14.79 -20.57 -0.17
C PRO A 1065 -14.28 -22.00 0.06
N LEU A 1066 -13.57 -22.56 -0.92
CA LEU A 1066 -12.99 -23.90 -0.82
C LEU A 1066 -11.47 -23.89 -0.63
N GLU A 1067 -10.83 -22.73 -0.78
CA GLU A 1067 -9.38 -22.58 -0.64
C GLU A 1067 -9.05 -21.28 0.14
N PRO A 1068 -8.01 -21.29 1.00
CA PRO A 1068 -7.48 -20.06 1.58
C PRO A 1068 -6.84 -19.15 0.52
N GLY A 1069 -6.80 -17.84 0.80
CA GLY A 1069 -6.32 -16.80 -0.13
C GLY A 1069 -7.36 -16.25 -1.10
N LEU A 1070 -8.63 -16.62 -0.90
CA LEU A 1070 -9.75 -15.87 -1.46
C LEU A 1070 -10.06 -14.67 -0.55
N VAL A 1071 -10.16 -13.49 -1.16
CA VAL A 1071 -10.57 -12.26 -0.48
C VAL A 1071 -11.71 -11.62 -1.27
N LEU A 1072 -12.89 -11.53 -0.66
CA LEU A 1072 -14.12 -11.04 -1.28
C LEU A 1072 -14.44 -9.63 -0.78
N GLU A 1073 -14.65 -8.68 -1.69
CA GLU A 1073 -15.03 -7.30 -1.35
C GLU A 1073 -16.54 -7.04 -1.52
N LYS A 1074 -17.15 -7.57 -2.60
CA LYS A 1074 -18.55 -7.27 -2.97
C LYS A 1074 -19.17 -8.39 -3.81
N VAL A 1075 -20.49 -8.55 -3.69
CA VAL A 1075 -21.34 -9.36 -4.57
C VAL A 1075 -22.36 -8.47 -5.24
N VAL A 1076 -22.47 -8.57 -6.56
CA VAL A 1076 -23.52 -7.89 -7.35
C VAL A 1076 -24.40 -8.94 -8.01
N VAL A 1077 -25.72 -8.79 -7.87
CA VAL A 1077 -26.73 -9.66 -8.48
C VAL A 1077 -27.49 -8.85 -9.52
N GLU A 1078 -27.55 -9.35 -10.75
CA GLU A 1078 -28.23 -8.70 -11.88
C GLU A 1078 -29.21 -9.68 -12.55
N PRO A 1079 -30.39 -9.21 -13.01
CA PRO A 1079 -31.24 -9.99 -13.92
C PRO A 1079 -30.51 -10.36 -15.22
N LEU A 1080 -31.02 -11.34 -15.97
CA LEU A 1080 -30.42 -11.70 -17.27
C LEU A 1080 -30.62 -10.61 -18.34
N GLU A 1081 -31.75 -9.91 -18.27
CA GLU A 1081 -32.11 -8.79 -19.15
C GLU A 1081 -31.88 -7.49 -18.38
N GLY A 1082 -30.61 -7.09 -18.25
CA GLY A 1082 -30.24 -5.90 -17.49
C GLY A 1082 -28.76 -5.92 -17.17
N SER A 1083 -28.09 -4.79 -17.33
CA SER A 1083 -26.71 -4.62 -16.88
C SER A 1083 -26.58 -3.24 -16.28
N SER A 1084 -26.03 -3.20 -15.07
CA SER A 1084 -25.67 -1.97 -14.39
C SER A 1084 -24.57 -1.22 -15.16
N ALA A 1085 -24.54 0.10 -15.03
CA ALA A 1085 -23.53 0.91 -15.68
C ALA A 1085 -22.12 0.55 -15.17
N ALA A 1086 -21.21 0.23 -16.09
CA ALA A 1086 -19.84 -0.11 -15.75
C ALA A 1086 -19.09 1.13 -15.21
N THR A 1087 -18.84 1.16 -13.90
CA THR A 1087 -18.00 2.15 -13.21
C THR A 1087 -16.81 1.46 -12.53
N THR A 1088 -15.85 2.25 -12.06
CA THR A 1088 -14.63 1.70 -11.43
C THR A 1088 -14.96 1.04 -10.08
N LEU A 1089 -15.77 1.70 -9.26
CA LEU A 1089 -16.24 1.21 -7.95
C LEU A 1089 -17.49 0.33 -8.03
N GLY A 1090 -18.12 0.30 -9.21
CA GLY A 1090 -19.37 -0.40 -9.44
C GLY A 1090 -20.54 0.29 -8.74
N MET A 1091 -21.67 -0.39 -8.73
CA MET A 1091 -22.86 0.11 -8.05
C MET A 1091 -22.59 0.31 -6.54
N PRO A 1092 -23.02 1.44 -5.95
CA PRO A 1092 -23.06 1.63 -4.50
C PRO A 1092 -23.82 0.50 -3.81
N GLU A 1093 -23.53 0.25 -2.54
CA GLU A 1093 -24.25 -0.77 -1.78
C GLU A 1093 -25.75 -0.47 -1.72
N SER A 1094 -26.59 -1.45 -2.03
CA SER A 1094 -28.04 -1.33 -1.94
C SER A 1094 -28.48 -1.12 -0.49
N GLY A 1095 -29.53 -0.33 -0.30
CA GLY A 1095 -30.20 -0.15 0.98
C GLY A 1095 -30.78 -1.48 1.50
N ARG A 1096 -30.96 -1.54 2.82
CA ARG A 1096 -31.38 -2.76 3.53
C ARG A 1096 -32.68 -2.54 4.29
N VAL A 1097 -33.52 -3.56 4.34
CA VAL A 1097 -34.77 -3.56 5.12
C VAL A 1097 -34.45 -3.26 6.58
N GLY A 1098 -35.12 -2.25 7.15
CA GLY A 1098 -34.94 -1.80 8.55
C GLY A 1098 -33.63 -1.07 8.85
N MET A 1099 -32.84 -0.74 7.82
CA MET A 1099 -31.55 -0.06 7.92
C MET A 1099 -31.42 1.03 6.83
N LEU A 1100 -32.38 1.96 6.80
CA LEU A 1100 -32.42 3.10 5.87
C LEU A 1100 -31.38 4.18 6.22
#